data_AF-A0A059XR85-F1
#
_entry.id   AF-A0A059XR85-F1
#
_cell.length_a   1.000
_cell.length_b   1.000
_cell.length_c   1.000
_cell.angle_alpha   90.00
_cell.angle_beta   90.00
_cell.angle_gamma   90.00
#
_symmetry.space_group_name_H-M   'P 1'
#
loop_
_entity.id
_entity.type
_entity.pdbx_description
1 polymer ?
#
loop_
_entity_poly.entity_id
_entity_poly.type
_entity_poly.pdbx_seq_one_letter_code
_entity_poly.pdbx_strand_id
1 'polypeptide(L)'
;MKKIKTLIPLAGLSTFLSIVLVLSCNQTKKLDNPEIKDAKKSQPEPDKEGKDNTGNDSDNASVAPTKNAEKSQKLSTTPETNAPIKAEKTKELQKYQEAIAKRKDLLKRAKDLKISLSNENAMYKYEVVLDRIDLFLDENKAVFANSEHKELVASNIKLEEEFNKINALASELKNAEDKKPDYAPTKGSGVVNKGKGKKENSTPEYPELLAIENSLKNNKNNSKNDVNTALNTQVEDFLNIVQPQNLTSYQDNSYSVKERNEIAAFVNDLMKKSTNDSFIGRIKHIYDWIISSVKYARGDEKQYISPHDVFKYKVAVCGGISSLYKAMLDVIGVKSVMVTGWSSAGAHQWVMFYNEENKKWVHSDATWGIVNSQYFMKSSSEISNDHRADEVLDTTIEEGQILYKYWHGLSVLKLKEGSNTELKVPANVKGMPVKSISIRVYSNKNMTHLHIGDNVEKIDYEIAPQHLKEYIVSSKNKHFAAKDGILYSKDYSKLISTPVLNPRKSIILPKELNEIEDGKNSFSAPALEKIIVEPGNYSFASYQGVLYNNDFSKLITVQGGKNKVIAHKNVKFGGNEFSSKPDLKEVILEDGITELVDFTFNGLQNLKSVFIPNSVKKISDYAFNMVPSNIILLVPSDNKLVKEYASKKKFTYKVQKNKEI
;
A
#
# COMPACT_ATOMS: atom_id res chain seq x y z
N MET A 1 -46.62 -6.25 27.04
CA MET A 1 -45.34 -6.82 27.53
C MET A 1 -44.66 -7.56 26.38
N LYS A 2 -43.66 -6.93 25.73
CA LYS A 2 -42.89 -7.53 24.63
C LYS A 2 -41.39 -7.31 24.88
N LYS A 3 -40.66 -8.42 25.10
CA LYS A 3 -39.19 -8.43 25.18
C LYS A 3 -38.64 -8.27 23.75
N ILE A 4 -37.98 -7.16 23.50
CA ILE A 4 -37.21 -6.93 22.27
C ILE A 4 -35.80 -7.48 22.52
N LYS A 5 -35.42 -8.52 21.78
CA LYS A 5 -34.04 -8.96 21.62
C LYS A 5 -33.34 -7.98 20.66
N THR A 6 -32.48 -7.13 21.19
CA THR A 6 -31.57 -6.29 20.41
C THR A 6 -30.44 -7.16 19.85
N LEU A 7 -30.38 -7.30 18.53
CA LEU A 7 -29.21 -7.80 17.82
C LEU A 7 -28.07 -6.78 17.95
N ILE A 8 -26.89 -7.27 18.33
CA ILE A 8 -25.62 -6.54 18.28
C ILE A 8 -25.00 -6.83 16.90
N PRO A 9 -24.67 -5.84 16.06
CA PRO A 9 -23.82 -6.10 14.92
C PRO A 9 -22.37 -6.17 15.38
N LEU A 10 -21.74 -7.34 15.24
CA LEU A 10 -20.29 -7.47 15.24
C LEU A 10 -19.76 -6.64 14.04
N ALA A 11 -19.02 -5.58 14.32
CA ALA A 11 -18.22 -4.89 13.31
C ALA A 11 -17.05 -5.83 12.93
N GLY A 12 -17.27 -6.63 11.89
CA GLY A 12 -16.22 -7.41 11.24
C GLY A 12 -15.26 -6.48 10.50
N LEU A 13 -13.97 -6.84 10.53
CA LEU A 13 -12.94 -6.27 9.67
C LEU A 13 -13.40 -6.35 8.20
N SER A 14 -13.72 -5.22 7.58
CA SER A 14 -13.84 -5.14 6.12
C SER A 14 -12.47 -4.77 5.57
N THR A 15 -11.75 -5.78 5.09
CA THR A 15 -10.67 -5.59 4.11
C THR A 15 -11.29 -4.93 2.88
N PHE A 16 -10.97 -3.67 2.63
CA PHE A 16 -11.27 -3.03 1.34
C PHE A 16 -10.31 -3.60 0.30
N LEU A 17 -10.76 -4.69 -0.33
CA LEU A 17 -10.15 -5.26 -1.52
C LEU A 17 -10.52 -4.34 -2.69
N SER A 18 -9.53 -3.77 -3.35
CA SER A 18 -9.71 -3.03 -4.61
C SER A 18 -10.24 -4.00 -5.68
N ILE A 19 -11.56 -4.07 -5.83
CA ILE A 19 -12.23 -4.74 -6.94
C ILE A 19 -12.54 -3.68 -7.98
N VAL A 20 -11.68 -3.56 -9.00
CA VAL A 20 -12.09 -3.15 -10.34
C VAL A 20 -11.34 -4.05 -11.33
N LEU A 21 -12.14 -4.73 -12.17
CA LEU A 21 -11.79 -5.65 -13.27
C LEU A 21 -11.40 -7.10 -12.92
N VAL A 22 -12.27 -7.80 -12.18
CA VAL A 22 -12.70 -9.16 -12.53
C VAL A 22 -14.18 -9.28 -12.19
N LEU A 23 -15.05 -8.92 -13.14
CA LEU A 23 -16.48 -9.25 -13.09
C LEU A 23 -16.86 -9.97 -14.38
N SER A 24 -16.29 -11.15 -14.51
CA SER A 24 -16.87 -12.35 -15.08
C SER A 24 -15.94 -13.49 -14.67
N CYS A 25 -16.48 -14.51 -14.00
CA CYS A 25 -15.80 -15.76 -13.60
C CYS A 25 -14.69 -15.68 -12.53
N ASN A 26 -15.07 -15.68 -11.23
CA ASN A 26 -14.70 -16.71 -10.25
C ASN A 26 -15.10 -16.29 -8.83
N GLN A 27 -16.07 -17.00 -8.23
CA GLN A 27 -16.37 -16.92 -6.80
C GLN A 27 -15.68 -18.07 -6.06
N THR A 28 -14.69 -17.77 -5.22
CA THR A 28 -14.17 -18.72 -4.23
C THR A 28 -15.07 -18.74 -3.00
N LYS A 29 -15.73 -19.88 -2.76
CA LYS A 29 -16.36 -20.23 -1.49
C LYS A 29 -15.29 -20.47 -0.41
N LYS A 30 -15.61 -20.05 0.82
CA LYS A 30 -14.87 -20.30 2.06
C LYS A 30 -14.56 -21.79 2.22
N LEU A 31 -13.30 -22.10 2.57
CA LEU A 31 -12.89 -23.37 3.13
C LEU A 31 -13.03 -23.29 4.65
N ASP A 32 -13.80 -24.21 5.21
CA ASP A 32 -13.94 -24.42 6.66
C ASP A 32 -12.67 -25.05 7.23
N ASN A 33 -12.25 -24.54 8.38
CA ASN A 33 -11.05 -24.94 9.12
C ASN A 33 -11.44 -26.07 10.10
N PRO A 34 -10.83 -27.26 10.09
CA PRO A 34 -11.08 -28.23 11.14
C PRO A 34 -10.25 -27.92 12.39
N GLU A 35 -10.92 -28.05 13.53
CA GLU A 35 -10.46 -27.90 14.89
C GLU A 35 -9.19 -28.72 15.19
N ILE A 36 -8.23 -28.11 15.90
CA ILE A 36 -7.21 -28.84 16.66
C ILE A 36 -7.37 -28.45 18.14
N LYS A 37 -7.66 -29.47 18.94
CA LYS A 37 -7.86 -29.43 20.39
C LYS A 37 -6.53 -29.26 21.14
N ASP A 38 -6.65 -28.64 22.30
CA ASP A 38 -5.63 -28.38 23.32
C ASP A 38 -4.73 -29.57 23.69
N ALA A 39 -3.46 -29.28 23.97
CA ALA A 39 -2.67 -30.00 24.97
C ALA A 39 -1.68 -29.06 25.69
N LYS A 40 -1.71 -29.18 27.02
CA LYS A 40 -1.03 -28.36 28.03
C LYS A 40 0.47 -28.66 28.18
N LYS A 41 1.18 -27.64 28.69
CA LYS A 41 2.29 -27.63 29.68
C LYS A 41 3.54 -28.49 29.42
N SER A 42 4.70 -27.84 29.39
CA SER A 42 5.72 -27.94 30.46
C SER A 42 6.96 -27.06 30.18
N GLN A 43 7.36 -26.29 31.20
CA GLN A 43 8.73 -25.81 31.44
C GLN A 43 9.62 -27.01 31.85
N PRO A 44 10.97 -26.95 31.71
CA PRO A 44 11.82 -26.29 32.71
C PRO A 44 13.09 -25.57 32.18
N GLU A 45 13.45 -24.50 32.86
CA GLU A 45 14.84 -24.03 33.08
C GLU A 45 15.54 -25.00 34.07
N PRO A 46 16.89 -25.15 34.12
CA PRO A 46 17.71 -24.06 34.71
C PRO A 46 19.20 -23.96 34.29
N ASP A 47 19.82 -22.92 34.86
CA ASP A 47 21.21 -22.77 35.31
C ASP A 47 22.33 -22.21 34.39
N LYS A 48 22.60 -20.93 34.65
CA LYS A 48 23.82 -20.31 35.23
C LYS A 48 25.25 -20.72 34.82
N GLU A 49 26.01 -19.63 34.65
CA GLU A 49 27.44 -19.39 34.95
C GLU A 49 28.51 -19.71 33.87
N GLY A 50 29.36 -18.70 33.62
CA GLY A 50 30.57 -18.78 32.81
C GLY A 50 31.05 -17.43 32.28
N LYS A 51 31.70 -16.64 33.14
CA LYS A 51 32.57 -15.51 32.75
C LYS A 51 33.90 -16.06 32.21
N ASP A 52 34.43 -15.46 31.14
CA ASP A 52 35.67 -14.65 31.10
C ASP A 52 36.44 -14.74 29.77
N ASN A 53 36.84 -13.54 29.35
CA ASN A 53 38.12 -13.13 28.75
C ASN A 53 38.54 -13.57 27.34
N THR A 54 38.37 -12.59 26.44
CA THR A 54 39.44 -11.82 25.75
C THR A 54 40.71 -12.54 25.30
N GLY A 55 41.00 -12.38 24.00
CA GLY A 55 42.34 -12.34 23.44
C GLY A 55 42.31 -11.57 22.13
N ASN A 56 42.82 -10.34 22.12
CA ASN A 56 43.08 -9.55 20.92
C ASN A 56 44.58 -9.24 20.94
N ASP A 57 45.28 -9.74 19.94
CA ASP A 57 46.69 -9.50 19.67
C ASP A 57 46.93 -8.08 19.18
N SER A 58 48.02 -7.45 19.62
CA SER A 58 49.05 -6.82 18.76
C SER A 58 50.06 -6.00 19.58
N ASP A 59 51.30 -6.49 19.57
CA ASP A 59 52.51 -5.79 19.13
C ASP A 59 52.85 -4.40 19.70
N ASN A 60 53.55 -4.45 20.84
CA ASN A 60 54.99 -4.21 21.00
C ASN A 60 55.74 -3.16 20.12
N ALA A 61 56.76 -2.58 20.78
CA ALA A 61 57.92 -1.80 20.30
C ALA A 61 57.72 -0.27 20.15
N SER A 62 58.60 0.62 20.62
CA SER A 62 59.89 0.46 21.32
C SER A 62 60.51 1.83 21.66
N VAL A 63 61.53 1.78 22.55
CA VAL A 63 62.69 2.70 22.70
C VAL A 63 62.53 4.01 23.49
N ALA A 64 62.99 3.95 24.74
CA ALA A 64 63.81 4.98 25.41
C ALA A 64 65.32 4.73 25.06
N PRO A 65 66.34 5.59 25.34
CA PRO A 65 66.56 6.19 26.67
C PRO A 65 67.42 7.49 26.77
N THR A 66 67.73 7.85 28.03
CA THR A 66 68.82 8.71 28.59
C THR A 66 68.57 10.23 28.66
N LYS A 67 68.33 10.80 29.85
CA LYS A 67 69.17 11.08 31.06
C LYS A 67 69.98 12.37 30.94
N ASN A 68 69.58 13.40 31.69
CA ASN A 68 70.45 14.02 32.69
C ASN A 68 69.66 14.83 33.72
N ALA A 69 70.12 14.73 34.96
CA ALA A 69 69.53 15.30 36.17
C ALA A 69 70.24 16.59 36.57
N GLU A 70 69.56 17.48 37.30
CA GLU A 70 69.99 17.90 38.65
C GLU A 70 68.90 18.71 39.39
N LYS A 71 68.67 18.28 40.65
CA LYS A 71 68.44 19.00 41.92
C LYS A 71 67.60 20.30 41.95
N SER A 72 66.82 20.62 42.98
CA SER A 72 66.13 19.94 44.09
C SER A 72 65.61 21.07 44.97
N GLN A 73 64.33 21.08 45.34
CA GLN A 73 63.89 21.61 46.64
C GLN A 73 62.54 21.01 47.01
N LYS A 74 62.47 20.56 48.26
CA LYS A 74 61.48 19.66 48.85
C LYS A 74 60.61 20.47 49.80
N LEU A 75 59.29 20.35 49.74
CA LEU A 75 58.43 20.49 50.92
C LEU A 75 57.17 19.61 50.78
N SER A 76 57.16 18.54 51.59
CA SER A 76 56.06 17.80 52.25
C SER A 76 54.77 18.63 52.44
N THR A 77 53.51 18.18 52.40
CA THR A 77 52.75 16.90 52.55
C THR A 77 51.28 17.33 52.35
N THR A 78 50.40 16.70 51.55
CA THR A 78 49.57 15.50 51.79
C THR A 78 48.77 15.19 50.50
N PRO A 79 48.51 13.93 50.13
CA PRO A 79 47.61 13.60 49.00
C PRO A 79 46.29 13.00 49.50
N GLU A 80 45.16 13.68 49.27
CA GLU A 80 43.89 12.97 49.14
C GLU A 80 42.77 13.81 48.47
N THR A 81 42.03 13.15 47.59
CA THR A 81 40.65 13.46 47.11
C THR A 81 40.40 14.64 46.14
N ASN A 82 40.90 14.57 44.90
CA ASN A 82 40.42 15.45 43.80
C ASN A 82 40.10 14.75 42.46
N ALA A 83 40.26 13.43 42.36
CA ALA A 83 40.01 12.68 41.12
C ALA A 83 38.51 12.55 40.73
N PRO A 84 37.56 12.30 41.66
CA PRO A 84 36.14 12.16 41.30
C PRO A 84 35.53 13.49 40.82
N ILE A 85 35.87 14.60 41.49
CA ILE A 85 35.34 15.95 41.22
C ILE A 85 35.80 16.48 39.83
N LYS A 86 37.02 16.13 39.41
CA LYS A 86 37.53 16.48 38.07
C LYS A 86 36.80 15.72 36.95
N ALA A 87 36.51 14.45 37.15
CA ALA A 87 35.79 13.63 36.17
C ALA A 87 34.33 14.06 36.01
N GLU A 88 33.69 14.47 37.11
CA GLU A 88 32.31 14.98 37.11
C GLU A 88 32.19 16.34 36.40
N LYS A 89 33.12 17.27 36.67
CA LYS A 89 33.23 18.56 35.94
C LYS A 89 33.50 18.38 34.45
N THR A 90 34.22 17.33 34.06
CA THR A 90 34.53 17.04 32.65
C THR A 90 33.30 16.51 31.91
N LYS A 91 32.47 15.67 32.55
CA LYS A 91 31.19 15.21 32.00
C LYS A 91 30.16 16.33 31.86
N GLU A 92 30.10 17.24 32.84
CA GLU A 92 29.26 18.44 32.73
C GLU A 92 29.68 19.34 31.58
N LEU A 93 30.98 19.58 31.42
CA LEU A 93 31.50 20.40 30.33
C LEU A 93 31.18 19.81 28.95
N GLN A 94 31.27 18.48 28.82
CA GLN A 94 30.90 17.77 27.59
C GLN A 94 29.40 17.88 27.28
N LYS A 95 28.53 17.68 28.28
CA LYS A 95 27.08 17.92 28.14
C LYS A 95 26.77 19.36 27.70
N TYR A 96 27.49 20.33 28.23
CA TYR A 96 27.35 21.75 27.85
C TYR A 96 27.77 22.00 26.39
N GLN A 97 28.89 21.42 25.94
CA GLN A 97 29.36 21.55 24.56
C GLN A 97 28.37 20.93 23.57
N GLU A 98 27.80 19.77 23.90
CA GLU A 98 26.74 19.13 23.11
C GLU A 98 25.48 19.99 23.04
N ALA A 99 25.07 20.61 24.15
CA ALA A 99 23.92 21.51 24.19
C ALA A 99 24.13 22.75 23.29
N ILE A 100 25.35 23.31 23.27
CA ILE A 100 25.70 24.43 22.39
C ILE A 100 25.72 24.02 20.93
N ALA A 101 26.30 22.86 20.60
CA ALA A 101 26.34 22.35 19.24
C ALA A 101 24.93 22.17 18.68
N LYS A 102 24.02 21.57 19.48
CA LYS A 102 22.59 21.47 19.14
C LYS A 102 22.01 22.85 18.88
N ARG A 103 22.16 23.82 19.78
CA ARG A 103 21.58 25.18 19.61
C ARG A 103 22.11 25.92 18.38
N LYS A 104 23.39 25.77 18.05
CA LYS A 104 23.98 26.38 16.84
C LYS A 104 23.38 25.78 15.57
N ASP A 105 23.22 24.47 15.51
CA ASP A 105 22.56 23.78 14.40
C ASP A 105 21.11 24.27 14.24
N LEU A 106 20.41 24.46 15.36
CA LEU A 106 19.02 24.94 15.37
C LEU A 106 18.89 26.39 14.89
N LEU A 107 19.76 27.29 15.36
CA LEU A 107 19.82 28.67 14.87
C LEU A 107 20.13 28.72 13.37
N LYS A 108 20.99 27.82 12.88
CA LYS A 108 21.28 27.71 11.45
C LYS A 108 20.03 27.30 10.67
N ARG A 109 19.34 26.22 11.09
CA ARG A 109 18.08 25.77 10.47
C ARG A 109 17.01 26.86 10.47
N ALA A 110 16.89 27.64 11.53
CA ALA A 110 15.96 28.77 11.61
C ALA A 110 16.31 29.86 10.58
N LYS A 111 17.59 30.20 10.44
CA LYS A 111 18.05 31.15 9.40
C LYS A 111 17.80 30.62 7.98
N ASP A 112 18.07 29.34 7.73
CA ASP A 112 17.82 28.71 6.44
C ASP A 112 16.31 28.75 6.10
N LEU A 113 15.44 28.50 7.09
CA LEU A 113 13.99 28.61 6.94
C LEU A 113 13.56 30.04 6.63
N LYS A 114 14.11 31.03 7.34
CA LYS A 114 13.85 32.46 7.09
C LYS A 114 14.23 32.86 5.66
N ILE A 115 15.40 32.45 5.18
CA ILE A 115 15.83 32.69 3.79
C ILE A 115 14.85 32.04 2.81
N SER A 116 14.42 30.80 3.07
CA SER A 116 13.43 30.12 2.24
C SER A 116 12.09 30.84 2.19
N LEU A 117 11.67 31.51 3.27
CA LEU A 117 10.44 32.29 3.35
C LEU A 117 10.54 33.64 2.62
N SER A 118 11.73 34.26 2.61
CA SER A 118 11.96 35.55 1.98
C SER A 118 12.15 35.49 0.46
N ASN A 119 12.26 34.30 -0.14
CA ASN A 119 12.37 34.17 -1.59
C ASN A 119 11.02 34.41 -2.27
N GLU A 120 11.01 35.21 -3.35
CA GLU A 120 9.82 35.67 -4.11
C GLU A 120 8.94 34.54 -4.69
N ASN A 121 9.40 33.29 -4.64
CA ASN A 121 8.66 32.09 -5.06
C ASN A 121 8.00 31.31 -3.89
N ALA A 122 7.88 31.90 -2.70
CA ALA A 122 7.12 31.33 -1.58
C ALA A 122 5.58 31.40 -1.86
N MET A 123 5.14 30.77 -2.95
CA MET A 123 3.75 30.82 -3.44
C MET A 123 2.78 29.99 -2.60
N TYR A 124 3.11 29.62 -1.36
CA TYR A 124 2.56 28.43 -0.72
C TYR A 124 2.21 28.57 0.76
N LYS A 125 1.12 27.93 1.15
CA LYS A 125 0.61 27.78 2.52
C LYS A 125 1.73 27.45 3.56
N TYR A 126 1.91 28.35 4.53
CA TYR A 126 3.00 28.41 5.53
C TYR A 126 2.79 27.56 6.78
N GLU A 127 1.74 26.76 6.81
CA GLU A 127 1.36 25.90 7.92
C GLU A 127 2.48 24.93 8.33
N VAL A 128 3.29 24.49 7.36
CA VAL A 128 4.47 23.63 7.55
C VAL A 128 5.60 24.34 8.28
N VAL A 129 5.75 25.64 8.03
CA VAL A 129 6.78 26.49 8.66
C VAL A 129 6.41 26.66 10.13
N LEU A 130 5.13 26.93 10.41
CA LEU A 130 4.59 26.98 11.76
C LEU A 130 4.76 25.62 12.47
N ASP A 131 4.44 24.51 11.81
CA ASP A 131 4.63 23.16 12.37
C ASP A 131 6.08 22.77 12.64
N ARG A 132 7.02 23.28 11.84
CA ARG A 132 8.46 23.08 12.04
C ARG A 132 8.96 23.93 13.19
N ILE A 133 8.47 25.16 13.32
CA ILE A 133 8.78 26.06 14.43
C ILE A 133 8.20 25.50 15.72
N ASP A 134 6.92 25.10 15.73
CA ASP A 134 6.25 24.56 16.92
C ASP A 134 6.89 23.27 17.40
N LEU A 135 7.15 22.29 16.51
CA LEU A 135 7.87 21.08 16.89
C LEU A 135 9.24 21.42 17.47
N PHE A 136 9.94 22.34 16.81
CA PHE A 136 11.26 22.74 17.26
C PHE A 136 11.21 23.37 18.66
N LEU A 137 10.24 24.25 18.92
CA LEU A 137 10.03 24.88 20.21
C LEU A 137 9.67 23.83 21.28
N ASP A 138 8.80 22.87 20.97
CA ASP A 138 8.41 21.79 21.87
C ASP A 138 9.59 20.88 22.24
N GLU A 139 10.38 20.44 21.26
CA GLU A 139 11.56 19.61 21.48
C GLU A 139 12.62 20.29 22.37
N ASN A 140 12.61 21.63 22.42
CA ASN A 140 13.65 22.43 23.07
C ASN A 140 13.13 23.25 24.28
N LYS A 141 11.84 23.17 24.60
CA LYS A 141 11.17 23.93 25.69
C LYS A 141 11.88 23.78 27.04
N ALA A 142 12.30 22.57 27.40
CA ALA A 142 13.03 22.28 28.63
C ALA A 142 14.47 22.85 28.62
N VAL A 143 15.10 22.95 27.44
CA VAL A 143 16.43 23.53 27.25
C VAL A 143 16.38 25.06 27.37
N PHE A 144 15.24 25.67 27.08
CA PHE A 144 15.01 27.11 27.23
C PHE A 144 14.76 27.54 28.69
N ALA A 145 14.14 26.68 29.52
CA ALA A 145 13.67 27.06 30.85
C ALA A 145 14.72 26.98 32.00
N ASN A 146 15.75 26.12 31.91
CA ASN A 146 16.52 25.69 33.10
C ASN A 146 18.06 25.89 33.02
N SER A 147 18.57 27.03 32.54
CA SER A 147 20.03 27.25 32.44
C SER A 147 20.59 28.22 33.49
N GLU A 148 21.38 27.72 34.45
CA GLU A 148 22.17 28.56 35.38
C GLU A 148 23.36 29.27 34.70
N HIS A 149 23.67 28.95 33.44
CA HIS A 149 24.78 29.53 32.70
C HIS A 149 24.34 30.66 31.76
N LYS A 150 24.97 31.84 31.89
CA LYS A 150 24.60 33.07 31.16
C LYS A 150 24.76 33.00 29.64
N GLU A 151 25.76 32.27 29.12
CA GLU A 151 25.99 32.15 27.67
C GLU A 151 24.90 31.34 26.97
N LEU A 152 24.41 30.30 27.66
CA LEU A 152 23.26 29.52 27.21
C LEU A 152 22.00 30.40 27.19
N VAL A 153 21.79 31.25 28.20
CA VAL A 153 20.68 32.21 28.24
C VAL A 153 20.76 33.21 27.07
N ALA A 154 21.92 33.82 26.84
CA ALA A 154 22.10 34.78 25.74
C ALA A 154 21.89 34.14 24.34
N SER A 155 22.34 32.90 24.15
CA SER A 155 22.09 32.16 22.91
C SER A 155 20.61 31.82 22.70
N ASN A 156 19.88 31.55 23.79
CA ASN A 156 18.45 31.26 23.76
C ASN A 156 17.64 32.50 23.36
N ILE A 157 17.98 33.68 23.89
CA ILE A 157 17.34 34.95 23.52
C ILE A 157 17.49 35.22 22.01
N LYS A 158 18.71 35.08 21.46
CA LYS A 158 18.93 35.27 20.01
C LYS A 158 18.14 34.29 19.15
N LEU A 159 18.00 33.07 19.64
CA LEU A 159 17.26 32.02 18.96
C LEU A 159 15.75 32.33 18.98
N GLU A 160 15.21 32.73 20.13
CA GLU A 160 13.84 33.22 20.30
C GLU A 160 13.53 34.45 19.43
N GLU A 161 14.44 35.42 19.37
CA GLU A 161 14.32 36.59 18.48
C GLU A 161 14.25 36.19 16.99
N GLU A 162 15.08 35.25 16.53
CA GLU A 162 14.98 34.77 15.16
C GLU A 162 13.66 34.04 14.90
N PHE A 163 13.15 33.26 15.86
CA PHE A 163 11.82 32.65 15.72
C PHE A 163 10.70 33.66 15.65
N ASN A 164 10.74 34.70 16.48
CA ASN A 164 9.74 35.77 16.44
C ASN A 164 9.74 36.48 15.08
N LYS A 165 10.91 36.72 14.49
CA LYS A 165 11.03 37.29 13.13
C LYS A 165 10.45 36.36 12.07
N ILE A 166 10.71 35.06 12.18
CA ILE A 166 10.17 34.06 11.24
C ILE A 166 8.63 33.98 11.37
N ASN A 167 8.09 34.01 12.58
CA ASN A 167 6.65 34.01 12.84
C ASN A 167 5.96 35.26 12.28
N ALA A 168 6.59 36.44 12.42
CA ALA A 168 6.09 37.67 11.83
C ALA A 168 6.04 37.56 10.29
N LEU A 169 7.14 37.12 9.68
CA LEU A 169 7.23 36.91 8.23
C LEU A 169 6.20 35.89 7.72
N ALA A 170 6.04 34.77 8.41
CA ALA A 170 5.03 33.75 8.07
C ALA A 170 3.60 34.30 8.17
N SER A 171 3.33 35.17 9.15
CA SER A 171 2.03 35.81 9.34
C SER A 171 1.72 36.83 8.24
N GLU A 172 2.71 37.60 7.81
CA GLU A 172 2.59 38.51 6.66
C GLU A 172 2.27 37.75 5.38
N LEU A 173 3.03 36.68 5.12
CA LEU A 173 2.88 35.89 3.89
C LEU A 173 1.56 35.09 3.86
N LYS A 174 0.98 34.74 5.01
CA LYS A 174 -0.36 34.15 5.10
C LYS A 174 -1.46 35.06 4.54
N ASN A 175 -1.22 36.37 4.52
CA ASN A 175 -2.15 37.36 4.01
C ASN A 175 -1.85 37.77 2.55
N ALA A 176 -0.80 37.21 1.94
CA ALA A 176 -0.44 37.49 0.56
C ALA A 176 -1.37 36.76 -0.45
N GLU A 177 -1.45 37.29 -1.67
CA GLU A 177 -2.28 36.71 -2.74
C GLU A 177 -1.73 35.35 -3.22
N ASP A 178 -2.58 34.32 -3.22
CA ASP A 178 -2.21 32.93 -3.52
C ASP A 178 -2.26 32.61 -5.03
N LYS A 179 -1.07 32.54 -5.66
CA LYS A 179 -0.92 32.05 -7.04
C LYS A 179 -0.82 30.53 -7.07
N LYS A 180 -1.93 29.87 -7.37
CA LYS A 180 -1.98 28.40 -7.45
C LYS A 180 -1.11 27.86 -8.59
N PRO A 181 -0.24 26.87 -8.34
CA PRO A 181 0.52 26.18 -9.38
C PRO A 181 -0.37 25.21 -10.17
N ASP A 182 0.10 24.78 -11.34
CA ASP A 182 -0.65 23.90 -12.25
C ASP A 182 -1.02 22.53 -11.64
N TYR A 183 -0.24 22.05 -10.66
CA TYR A 183 -0.54 20.80 -9.93
C TYR A 183 -1.60 20.98 -8.83
N ALA A 184 -1.97 22.21 -8.49
CA ALA A 184 -2.94 22.45 -7.44
C ALA A 184 -4.36 22.03 -7.90
N PRO A 185 -5.11 21.30 -7.08
CA PRO A 185 -6.46 20.92 -7.44
C PRO A 185 -7.35 22.14 -7.67
N THR A 186 -8.08 22.15 -8.79
CA THR A 186 -9.16 23.10 -9.05
C THR A 186 -10.26 22.89 -8.00
N LYS A 187 -10.81 23.96 -7.40
CA LYS A 187 -11.88 23.88 -6.39
C LYS A 187 -12.99 22.93 -6.88
N GLY A 188 -13.13 21.78 -6.24
CA GLY A 188 -14.11 20.74 -6.63
C GLY A 188 -13.62 19.30 -6.46
N SER A 189 -12.32 19.04 -6.33
CA SER A 189 -11.78 17.69 -6.07
C SER A 189 -11.88 17.29 -4.59
N GLY A 190 -13.08 17.37 -4.02
CA GLY A 190 -13.38 16.65 -2.80
C GLY A 190 -13.33 15.15 -3.08
N VAL A 191 -12.82 14.37 -2.14
CA VAL A 191 -12.86 12.90 -2.11
C VAL A 191 -14.17 12.40 -2.72
N VAL A 192 -14.12 11.92 -3.97
CA VAL A 192 -15.27 11.31 -4.61
C VAL A 192 -15.35 9.88 -4.10
N ASN A 193 -16.05 9.68 -2.99
CA ASN A 193 -16.74 8.42 -2.79
C ASN A 193 -17.76 8.28 -3.92
N LYS A 194 -17.42 7.55 -4.99
CA LYS A 194 -18.39 7.18 -6.03
C LYS A 194 -19.37 6.17 -5.43
N GLY A 195 -20.37 6.72 -4.73
CA GLY A 195 -21.58 6.02 -4.34
C GLY A 195 -22.34 5.56 -5.59
N LYS A 196 -22.68 4.27 -5.60
CA LYS A 196 -23.49 3.60 -6.62
C LYS A 196 -24.83 4.32 -6.81
N GLY A 197 -25.26 4.46 -8.07
CA GLY A 197 -26.67 4.70 -8.37
C GLY A 197 -26.95 5.15 -9.81
N LYS A 198 -27.36 4.21 -10.66
CA LYS A 198 -28.64 4.22 -11.37
C LYS A 198 -28.80 2.89 -12.11
N LYS A 199 -29.82 2.12 -11.72
CA LYS A 199 -30.38 1.04 -12.55
C LYS A 199 -31.45 1.70 -13.41
N GLU A 200 -31.22 1.71 -14.72
CA GLU A 200 -32.29 1.86 -15.69
C GLU A 200 -32.58 0.47 -16.26
N ASN A 201 -33.85 0.08 -16.20
CA ASN A 201 -34.35 -1.13 -16.83
C ASN A 201 -34.45 -0.87 -18.33
N SER A 202 -33.62 -1.56 -19.10
CA SER A 202 -33.86 -1.82 -20.51
C SER A 202 -33.77 -3.33 -20.75
N THR A 203 -34.75 -3.84 -21.48
CA THR A 203 -34.87 -5.20 -21.99
C THR A 203 -33.52 -5.76 -22.50
N PRO A 204 -33.11 -7.01 -22.21
CA PRO A 204 -31.82 -7.52 -22.68
C PRO A 204 -31.89 -7.80 -24.18
N GLU A 205 -31.31 -6.90 -24.96
CA GLU A 205 -30.92 -7.15 -26.35
C GLU A 205 -29.42 -7.52 -26.30
N TYR A 206 -29.05 -8.73 -26.71
CA TYR A 206 -27.72 -9.30 -26.47
C TYR A 206 -26.64 -8.68 -27.35
N PRO A 207 -25.81 -7.77 -26.82
CA PRO A 207 -24.89 -6.99 -27.63
C PRO A 207 -23.65 -7.78 -28.02
N GLU A 208 -23.33 -8.95 -27.46
CA GLU A 208 -22.01 -9.56 -27.62
C GLU A 208 -21.82 -10.25 -28.97
N LEU A 209 -22.80 -11.02 -29.45
CA LEU A 209 -22.74 -11.57 -30.82
C LEU A 209 -22.98 -10.50 -31.86
N LEU A 210 -23.86 -9.53 -31.57
CA LEU A 210 -24.00 -8.33 -32.39
C LEU A 210 -22.72 -7.48 -32.36
N ALA A 211 -21.97 -7.41 -31.27
CA ALA A 211 -20.71 -6.67 -31.17
C ALA A 211 -19.57 -7.42 -31.83
N ILE A 212 -19.54 -8.75 -31.75
CA ILE A 212 -18.65 -9.60 -32.56
C ILE A 212 -18.95 -9.36 -34.05
N GLU A 213 -20.21 -9.51 -34.47
CA GLU A 213 -20.63 -9.27 -35.86
C GLU A 213 -20.39 -7.81 -36.32
N ASN A 214 -20.68 -6.82 -35.48
CA ASN A 214 -20.48 -5.40 -35.78
C ASN A 214 -18.99 -5.05 -35.81
N SER A 215 -18.18 -5.64 -34.94
CA SER A 215 -16.73 -5.51 -35.00
C SER A 215 -16.20 -6.07 -36.31
N LEU A 216 -16.61 -7.28 -36.70
CA LEU A 216 -16.25 -7.88 -37.98
C LEU A 216 -16.67 -6.98 -39.16
N LYS A 217 -17.84 -6.35 -39.09
CA LYS A 217 -18.34 -5.42 -40.12
C LYS A 217 -17.56 -4.09 -40.17
N ASN A 218 -17.07 -3.61 -39.03
CA ASN A 218 -16.37 -2.33 -38.89
C ASN A 218 -14.87 -2.43 -39.12
N ASN A 219 -14.26 -3.62 -39.02
CA ASN A 219 -12.82 -3.85 -39.22
C ASN A 219 -12.39 -3.90 -40.70
N LYS A 220 -13.11 -3.19 -41.59
CA LYS A 220 -12.89 -3.20 -43.06
C LYS A 220 -11.58 -2.58 -43.52
N ASN A 221 -10.90 -1.81 -42.66
CA ASN A 221 -9.71 -1.05 -43.07
C ASN A 221 -8.37 -1.79 -42.93
N ASN A 222 -8.35 -3.02 -42.42
CA ASN A 222 -7.15 -3.88 -42.39
C ASN A 222 -5.88 -3.17 -41.86
N SER A 223 -6.04 -2.11 -41.06
CA SER A 223 -4.94 -1.34 -40.55
C SER A 223 -4.33 -2.13 -39.40
N LYS A 224 -3.13 -2.66 -39.63
CA LYS A 224 -2.40 -3.45 -38.65
C LYS A 224 -2.33 -2.71 -37.32
N ASN A 225 -2.93 -3.28 -36.27
CA ASN A 225 -2.83 -2.72 -34.93
C ASN A 225 -1.49 -3.12 -34.31
N ASP A 226 -0.47 -2.31 -34.57
CA ASP A 226 0.91 -2.61 -34.14
C ASP A 226 1.06 -2.69 -32.61
N VAL A 227 0.25 -1.93 -31.86
CA VAL A 227 0.25 -1.97 -30.38
C VAL A 227 -0.24 -3.33 -29.89
N ASN A 228 -1.39 -3.80 -30.39
CA ASN A 228 -1.90 -5.13 -30.05
C ASN A 228 -0.97 -6.23 -30.55
N THR A 229 -0.37 -6.04 -31.73
CA THR A 229 0.59 -7.00 -32.31
C THR A 229 1.78 -7.19 -31.40
N ALA A 230 2.34 -6.10 -30.86
CA ALA A 230 3.45 -6.18 -29.91
C ALA A 230 3.06 -6.94 -28.64
N LEU A 231 1.86 -6.71 -28.09
CA LEU A 231 1.40 -7.38 -26.86
C LEU A 231 1.08 -8.86 -27.07
N ASN A 232 0.50 -9.22 -28.22
CA ASN A 232 0.26 -10.62 -28.57
C ASN A 232 1.58 -11.36 -28.84
N THR A 233 2.53 -10.70 -29.51
CA THR A 233 3.88 -11.25 -29.74
C THR A 233 4.63 -11.48 -28.42
N GLN A 234 4.47 -10.59 -27.43
CA GLN A 234 5.05 -10.79 -26.09
C GLN A 234 4.54 -12.05 -25.39
N VAL A 235 3.30 -12.49 -25.66
CA VAL A 235 2.80 -13.78 -25.18
C VAL A 235 3.54 -14.93 -25.84
N GLU A 236 3.78 -14.86 -27.16
CA GLU A 236 4.58 -15.87 -27.86
C GLU A 236 6.00 -15.93 -27.27
N ASP A 237 6.64 -14.79 -27.03
CA ASP A 237 7.97 -14.72 -26.40
C ASP A 237 7.98 -15.36 -25.01
N PHE A 238 6.97 -15.07 -24.19
CA PHE A 238 6.82 -15.70 -22.87
C PHE A 238 6.65 -17.23 -22.99
N LEU A 239 5.80 -17.69 -23.90
CA LEU A 239 5.57 -19.12 -24.11
C LEU A 239 6.80 -19.83 -24.70
N ASN A 240 7.63 -19.13 -25.49
CA ASN A 240 8.92 -19.63 -25.96
C ASN A 240 9.93 -19.75 -24.81
N ILE A 241 9.89 -18.84 -23.82
CA ILE A 241 10.68 -18.96 -22.58
C ILE A 241 10.21 -20.15 -21.73
N VAL A 242 8.89 -20.35 -21.62
CA VAL A 242 8.30 -21.50 -20.91
C VAL A 242 8.67 -22.80 -21.61
N GLN A 243 8.67 -22.81 -22.93
CA GLN A 243 8.82 -23.96 -23.83
C GLN A 243 7.62 -24.94 -23.78
N PRO A 244 7.11 -25.42 -24.93
CA PRO A 244 5.90 -26.26 -25.01
C PRO A 244 5.97 -27.54 -24.18
N GLN A 245 7.15 -28.15 -24.05
CA GLN A 245 7.35 -29.39 -23.29
C GLN A 245 7.13 -29.22 -21.77
N ASN A 246 7.28 -27.99 -21.25
CA ASN A 246 7.10 -27.71 -19.82
C ASN A 246 5.63 -27.40 -19.47
N LEU A 247 4.74 -27.36 -20.45
CA LEU A 247 3.31 -27.19 -20.20
C LEU A 247 2.69 -28.50 -19.71
N THR A 248 2.04 -28.39 -18.55
CA THR A 248 1.21 -29.45 -17.98
C THR A 248 -0.19 -29.43 -18.57
N SER A 249 -0.85 -30.58 -18.59
CA SER A 249 -2.27 -30.68 -18.94
C SER A 249 -3.12 -29.80 -18.03
N TYR A 250 -4.21 -29.25 -18.57
CA TYR A 250 -5.16 -28.42 -17.83
C TYR A 250 -5.75 -29.21 -16.67
N GLN A 251 -5.45 -28.79 -15.44
CA GLN A 251 -6.06 -29.33 -14.24
C GLN A 251 -7.14 -28.38 -13.75
N ASP A 252 -8.38 -28.66 -14.15
CA ASP A 252 -9.55 -27.93 -13.69
C ASP A 252 -10.41 -28.80 -12.78
N ASN A 253 -10.53 -28.31 -11.55
CA ASN A 253 -11.22 -28.99 -10.46
C ASN A 253 -12.73 -28.75 -10.49
N SER A 254 -13.26 -28.02 -11.48
CA SER A 254 -14.70 -27.81 -11.66
C SER A 254 -15.45 -29.07 -12.11
N TYR A 255 -14.73 -30.13 -12.50
CA TYR A 255 -15.30 -31.40 -12.93
C TYR A 255 -14.42 -32.58 -12.49
N SER A 256 -15.07 -33.74 -12.33
CA SER A 256 -14.52 -34.97 -11.78
C SER A 256 -13.65 -35.74 -12.78
N VAL A 257 -12.88 -36.70 -12.29
CA VAL A 257 -12.11 -37.64 -13.13
C VAL A 257 -13.02 -38.39 -14.11
N LYS A 258 -14.22 -38.78 -13.65
CA LYS A 258 -15.21 -39.46 -14.50
C LYS A 258 -15.63 -38.58 -15.68
N GLU A 259 -15.95 -37.32 -15.39
CA GLU A 259 -16.36 -36.32 -16.40
C GLU A 259 -15.22 -36.00 -17.38
N ARG A 260 -13.96 -35.96 -16.92
CA ARG A 260 -12.77 -35.90 -17.80
C ARG A 260 -12.71 -37.08 -18.75
N ASN A 261 -12.93 -38.30 -18.25
CA ASN A 261 -12.88 -39.51 -19.06
C ASN A 261 -14.00 -39.56 -20.12
N GLU A 262 -15.17 -38.96 -19.84
CA GLU A 262 -16.25 -38.85 -20.82
C GLU A 262 -15.85 -37.95 -22.02
N ILE A 263 -15.24 -36.79 -21.76
CA ILE A 263 -14.69 -35.93 -22.81
C ILE A 263 -13.59 -36.66 -23.58
N ALA A 264 -12.69 -37.35 -22.88
CA ALA A 264 -11.61 -38.10 -23.51
C ALA A 264 -12.11 -39.22 -24.42
N ALA A 265 -13.10 -39.99 -23.97
CA ALA A 265 -13.73 -41.04 -24.78
C ALA A 265 -14.38 -40.45 -26.05
N PHE A 266 -15.09 -39.33 -25.91
CA PHE A 266 -15.68 -38.63 -27.05
C PHE A 266 -14.62 -38.15 -28.05
N VAL A 267 -13.55 -37.50 -27.59
CA VAL A 267 -12.47 -37.02 -28.47
C VAL A 267 -11.79 -38.20 -29.17
N ASN A 268 -11.54 -39.30 -28.48
CA ASN A 268 -10.94 -40.49 -29.11
C ASN A 268 -11.85 -41.10 -30.20
N ASP A 269 -13.17 -41.12 -30.00
CA ASP A 269 -14.13 -41.52 -31.04
C ASP A 269 -14.16 -40.53 -32.21
N LEU A 270 -14.11 -39.23 -31.91
CA LEU A 270 -14.03 -38.16 -32.91
C LEU A 270 -12.78 -38.33 -33.79
N MET A 271 -11.63 -38.67 -33.19
CA MET A 271 -10.38 -38.91 -33.94
C MET A 271 -10.47 -40.14 -34.85
N LYS A 272 -11.14 -41.22 -34.44
CA LYS A 272 -11.33 -42.42 -35.27
C LYS A 272 -12.17 -42.17 -36.52
N LYS A 273 -13.06 -41.17 -36.48
CA LYS A 273 -13.95 -40.80 -37.59
C LYS A 273 -13.33 -39.77 -38.55
N SER A 274 -12.16 -39.22 -38.21
CA SER A 274 -11.49 -38.23 -39.05
C SER A 274 -10.89 -38.90 -40.29
N THR A 275 -11.11 -38.29 -41.46
CA THR A 275 -10.44 -38.69 -42.71
C THR A 275 -9.07 -38.04 -42.89
N ASN A 276 -8.72 -37.06 -42.04
CA ASN A 276 -7.43 -36.37 -42.01
C ASN A 276 -6.78 -36.57 -40.63
N ASP A 277 -5.74 -37.40 -40.57
CA ASP A 277 -5.03 -37.76 -39.34
C ASP A 277 -3.75 -36.93 -39.10
N SER A 278 -3.53 -35.87 -39.89
CA SER A 278 -2.45 -34.92 -39.61
C SER A 278 -2.65 -34.25 -38.25
N PHE A 279 -1.55 -33.82 -37.62
CA PHE A 279 -1.59 -33.15 -36.31
C PHE A 279 -2.53 -31.93 -36.35
N ILE A 280 -2.38 -31.06 -37.34
CA ILE A 280 -3.27 -29.91 -37.54
C ILE A 280 -4.69 -30.34 -37.93
N GLY A 281 -4.84 -31.38 -38.73
CA GLY A 281 -6.15 -31.93 -39.11
C GLY A 281 -6.98 -32.36 -37.89
N ARG A 282 -6.35 -33.03 -36.93
CA ARG A 282 -6.97 -33.46 -35.66
C ARG A 282 -7.39 -32.28 -34.80
N ILE A 283 -6.53 -31.25 -34.69
CA ILE A 283 -6.85 -30.01 -33.98
C ILE A 283 -8.01 -29.27 -34.63
N LYS A 284 -8.02 -29.19 -35.98
CA LYS A 284 -9.08 -28.56 -36.75
C LYS A 284 -10.40 -29.31 -36.61
N HIS A 285 -10.37 -30.64 -36.56
CA HIS A 285 -11.57 -31.46 -36.36
C HIS A 285 -12.24 -31.20 -35.00
N ILE A 286 -11.43 -31.03 -33.94
CA ILE A 286 -11.92 -30.61 -32.62
C ILE A 286 -12.52 -29.20 -32.71
N TYR A 287 -11.79 -28.25 -33.28
CA TYR A 287 -12.25 -26.86 -33.44
C TYR A 287 -13.58 -26.78 -34.21
N ASP A 288 -13.67 -27.46 -35.35
CA ASP A 288 -14.87 -27.49 -36.20
C ASP A 288 -16.07 -28.06 -35.47
N TRP A 289 -15.86 -29.13 -34.70
CA TRP A 289 -16.91 -29.68 -33.88
C TRP A 289 -17.38 -28.70 -32.81
N ILE A 290 -16.48 -27.96 -32.16
CA ILE A 290 -16.87 -26.97 -31.15
C ILE A 290 -17.69 -25.86 -31.78
N ILE A 291 -17.20 -25.25 -32.87
CA ILE A 291 -17.87 -24.10 -33.49
C ILE A 291 -19.23 -24.47 -34.11
N SER A 292 -19.42 -25.73 -34.51
CA SER A 292 -20.70 -26.21 -35.04
C SER A 292 -21.66 -26.70 -33.96
N SER A 293 -21.14 -27.13 -32.81
CA SER A 293 -21.93 -27.85 -31.80
C SER A 293 -22.19 -27.05 -30.54
N VAL A 294 -21.41 -26.00 -30.25
CA VAL A 294 -21.55 -25.19 -29.04
C VAL A 294 -22.08 -23.80 -29.40
N LYS A 295 -23.17 -23.41 -28.75
CA LYS A 295 -23.76 -22.08 -28.86
C LYS A 295 -23.15 -21.14 -27.81
N TYR A 296 -22.93 -19.89 -28.17
CA TYR A 296 -22.61 -18.86 -27.20
C TYR A 296 -23.84 -18.49 -26.36
N ALA A 297 -23.69 -18.51 -25.03
CA ALA A 297 -24.76 -18.22 -24.08
C ALA A 297 -25.24 -16.76 -24.19
N ARG A 298 -26.56 -16.55 -24.23
CA ARG A 298 -27.18 -15.23 -24.34
C ARG A 298 -28.13 -14.96 -23.16
N GLY A 299 -27.82 -13.91 -22.40
CA GLY A 299 -28.58 -13.39 -21.25
C GLY A 299 -28.89 -14.34 -20.14
N ASP A 300 -30.18 -14.64 -19.95
CA ASP A 300 -30.65 -15.46 -18.84
C ASP A 300 -30.30 -16.95 -19.05
N GLU A 301 -29.78 -17.32 -20.23
CA GLU A 301 -29.19 -18.63 -20.44
C GLU A 301 -28.05 -18.88 -19.45
N LYS A 302 -27.99 -20.10 -18.92
CA LYS A 302 -26.93 -20.48 -17.99
C LYS A 302 -25.56 -20.40 -18.66
N GLN A 303 -24.68 -19.59 -18.07
CA GLN A 303 -23.33 -19.36 -18.56
C GLN A 303 -22.39 -20.45 -18.04
N TYR A 304 -22.31 -21.55 -18.78
CA TYR A 304 -21.43 -22.66 -18.40
C TYR A 304 -19.96 -22.31 -18.66
N ILE A 305 -19.10 -22.72 -17.71
CA ILE A 305 -17.64 -22.49 -17.72
C ILE A 305 -16.89 -23.82 -17.61
N SER A 306 -17.43 -24.78 -16.84
CA SER A 306 -16.83 -26.12 -16.67
C SER A 306 -16.79 -26.85 -18.02
N PRO A 307 -15.63 -27.39 -18.46
CA PRO A 307 -15.52 -28.13 -19.72
C PRO A 307 -16.61 -29.20 -19.91
N HIS A 308 -16.90 -29.97 -18.87
CA HIS A 308 -17.90 -31.03 -18.94
C HIS A 308 -19.33 -30.50 -19.11
N ASP A 309 -19.66 -29.42 -18.41
CA ASP A 309 -20.96 -28.78 -18.58
C ASP A 309 -21.12 -28.24 -20.00
N VAL A 310 -20.10 -27.58 -20.56
CA VAL A 310 -20.15 -27.10 -21.95
C VAL A 310 -20.27 -28.29 -22.91
N PHE A 311 -19.52 -29.36 -22.67
CA PHE A 311 -19.61 -30.60 -23.44
C PHE A 311 -21.02 -31.20 -23.40
N LYS A 312 -21.70 -31.16 -22.27
CA LYS A 312 -23.03 -31.75 -22.09
C LYS A 312 -24.14 -30.86 -22.64
N TYR A 313 -24.13 -29.57 -22.29
CA TYR A 313 -25.22 -28.64 -22.52
C TYR A 313 -25.07 -27.83 -23.80
N LYS A 314 -23.88 -27.82 -24.41
CA LYS A 314 -23.63 -27.17 -25.72
C LYS A 314 -23.92 -25.67 -25.72
N VAL A 315 -23.86 -25.03 -24.56
CA VAL A 315 -24.08 -23.59 -24.38
C VAL A 315 -23.01 -23.09 -23.42
N ALA A 316 -22.30 -22.00 -23.73
CA ALA A 316 -21.25 -21.46 -22.87
C ALA A 316 -20.88 -20.01 -23.22
N VAL A 317 -20.19 -19.33 -22.29
CA VAL A 317 -19.49 -18.07 -22.56
C VAL A 317 -18.05 -18.36 -23.04
N CYS A 318 -17.30 -17.33 -23.43
CA CYS A 318 -15.95 -17.47 -24.00
C CYS A 318 -14.99 -18.29 -23.12
N GLY A 319 -15.08 -18.11 -21.79
CA GLY A 319 -14.34 -18.91 -20.81
C GLY A 319 -14.64 -20.40 -20.93
N GLY A 320 -15.92 -20.79 -20.95
CA GLY A 320 -16.31 -22.20 -21.04
C GLY A 320 -15.99 -22.84 -22.39
N ILE A 321 -16.17 -22.10 -23.49
CA ILE A 321 -15.79 -22.58 -24.84
C ILE A 321 -14.28 -22.84 -24.89
N SER A 322 -13.47 -21.91 -24.38
CA SER A 322 -12.01 -22.05 -24.34
C SER A 322 -11.56 -23.18 -23.41
N SER A 323 -12.18 -23.33 -22.24
CA SER A 323 -11.87 -24.42 -21.31
C SER A 323 -12.22 -25.79 -21.89
N LEU A 324 -13.37 -25.94 -22.57
CA LEU A 324 -13.69 -27.17 -23.30
C LEU A 324 -12.69 -27.42 -24.43
N TYR A 325 -12.38 -26.39 -25.22
CA TYR A 325 -11.45 -26.53 -26.33
C TYR A 325 -10.08 -27.01 -25.85
N LYS A 326 -9.52 -26.36 -24.81
CA LYS A 326 -8.28 -26.79 -24.19
C LYS A 326 -8.36 -28.22 -23.64
N ALA A 327 -9.44 -28.57 -22.94
CA ALA A 327 -9.62 -29.92 -22.41
C ALA A 327 -9.62 -30.99 -23.52
N MET A 328 -10.23 -30.71 -24.68
CA MET A 328 -10.23 -31.62 -25.82
C MET A 328 -8.85 -31.70 -26.50
N LEU A 329 -8.12 -30.59 -26.59
CA LEU A 329 -6.74 -30.55 -27.09
C LEU A 329 -5.78 -31.36 -26.21
N ASP A 330 -5.93 -31.28 -24.89
CA ASP A 330 -5.10 -32.02 -23.94
C ASP A 330 -5.27 -33.55 -24.10
N VAL A 331 -6.45 -34.04 -24.49
CA VAL A 331 -6.69 -35.48 -24.76
C VAL A 331 -5.82 -35.99 -25.91
N ILE A 332 -5.59 -35.16 -26.93
CA ILE A 332 -4.75 -35.52 -28.09
C ILE A 332 -3.30 -35.03 -27.94
N GLY A 333 -2.90 -34.59 -26.75
CA GLY A 333 -1.51 -34.24 -26.42
C GLY A 333 -1.05 -32.88 -26.97
N VAL A 334 -1.95 -32.02 -27.41
CA VAL A 334 -1.60 -30.72 -28.01
C VAL A 334 -1.19 -29.72 -26.93
N LYS A 335 0.03 -29.19 -27.07
CA LYS A 335 0.55 -28.16 -26.17
C LYS A 335 -0.20 -26.86 -26.37
N SER A 336 -0.98 -26.46 -25.37
CA SER A 336 -1.89 -25.33 -25.44
C SER A 336 -1.99 -24.59 -24.11
N VAL A 337 -2.28 -23.29 -24.20
CA VAL A 337 -2.56 -22.40 -23.07
C VAL A 337 -3.87 -21.66 -23.32
N MET A 338 -4.49 -21.22 -22.23
CA MET A 338 -5.57 -20.24 -22.32
C MET A 338 -5.01 -18.84 -22.12
N VAL A 339 -5.51 -17.91 -22.91
CA VAL A 339 -5.13 -16.50 -22.86
C VAL A 339 -6.38 -15.69 -22.57
N THR A 340 -6.25 -14.72 -21.67
CA THR A 340 -7.27 -13.73 -21.39
C THR A 340 -6.79 -12.34 -21.80
N GLY A 341 -7.75 -11.48 -22.11
CA GLY A 341 -7.49 -10.10 -22.49
C GLY A 341 -8.74 -9.43 -23.00
N TRP A 342 -8.59 -8.70 -24.10
CA TRP A 342 -9.68 -7.96 -24.73
C TRP A 342 -9.90 -8.43 -26.15
N SER A 343 -11.16 -8.58 -26.53
CA SER A 343 -11.59 -8.52 -27.92
C SER A 343 -12.31 -7.18 -28.16
N SER A 344 -12.67 -6.89 -29.39
CA SER A 344 -13.57 -5.78 -29.72
C SER A 344 -14.96 -5.88 -29.06
N ALA A 345 -15.34 -7.05 -28.56
CA ALA A 345 -16.59 -7.26 -27.82
C ALA A 345 -16.41 -7.11 -26.29
N GLY A 346 -15.21 -6.78 -25.80
CA GLY A 346 -14.91 -6.62 -24.38
C GLY A 346 -13.94 -7.67 -23.85
N ALA A 347 -13.96 -7.88 -22.53
CA ALA A 347 -13.10 -8.87 -21.87
C ALA A 347 -13.34 -10.27 -22.45
N HIS A 348 -12.25 -10.98 -22.75
CA HIS A 348 -12.33 -12.18 -23.58
C HIS A 348 -11.28 -13.24 -23.22
N GLN A 349 -11.57 -14.50 -23.56
CA GLN A 349 -10.70 -15.65 -23.37
C GLN A 349 -10.66 -16.52 -24.63
N TRP A 350 -9.47 -16.97 -25.03
CA TRP A 350 -9.25 -17.88 -26.16
C TRP A 350 -8.09 -18.85 -25.89
N VAL A 351 -7.80 -19.75 -26.84
CA VAL A 351 -6.72 -20.73 -26.74
C VAL A 351 -5.57 -20.35 -27.67
N MET A 352 -4.33 -20.49 -27.19
CA MET A 352 -3.16 -20.58 -28.06
C MET A 352 -2.61 -21.99 -28.00
N PHE A 353 -2.15 -22.52 -29.14
CA PHE A 353 -1.47 -23.81 -29.17
C PHE A 353 -0.18 -23.74 -29.98
N TYR A 354 0.73 -24.67 -29.69
CA TYR A 354 1.99 -24.78 -30.38
C TYR A 354 1.84 -25.65 -31.62
N ASN A 355 2.07 -25.06 -32.79
CA ASN A 355 2.13 -25.80 -34.04
C ASN A 355 3.52 -26.43 -34.20
N GLU A 356 3.60 -27.75 -34.06
CA GLU A 356 4.85 -28.50 -34.17
C GLU A 356 5.43 -28.53 -35.60
N GLU A 357 4.59 -28.40 -36.63
CA GLU A 357 5.01 -28.47 -38.03
C GLU A 357 5.86 -27.25 -38.41
N ASN A 358 5.51 -26.06 -37.92
CA ASN A 358 6.22 -24.81 -38.21
C ASN A 358 6.94 -24.20 -36.99
N LYS A 359 6.86 -24.86 -35.82
CA LYS A 359 7.48 -24.45 -34.55
C LYS A 359 7.06 -23.05 -34.09
N LYS A 360 5.77 -22.74 -34.19
CA LYS A 360 5.21 -21.44 -33.79
C LYS A 360 3.98 -21.58 -32.90
N TRP A 361 3.82 -20.61 -32.01
CA TRP A 361 2.56 -20.40 -31.32
C TRP A 361 1.55 -19.76 -32.26
N VAL A 362 0.31 -20.24 -32.21
CA VAL A 362 -0.80 -19.71 -33.00
C VAL A 362 -2.03 -19.52 -32.12
N HIS A 363 -2.79 -18.47 -32.40
CA HIS A 363 -4.05 -18.18 -31.73
C HIS A 363 -5.19 -18.97 -32.38
N SER A 364 -6.06 -19.54 -31.56
CA SER A 364 -7.24 -20.28 -32.01
C SER A 364 -8.41 -19.95 -31.09
N ASP A 365 -9.34 -19.15 -31.61
CA ASP A 365 -10.49 -18.67 -30.86
C ASP A 365 -11.77 -19.33 -31.36
N ALA A 366 -12.19 -20.37 -30.65
CA ALA A 366 -13.42 -21.08 -30.97
C ALA A 366 -14.69 -20.27 -30.67
N THR A 367 -14.62 -19.21 -29.85
CA THR A 367 -15.78 -18.34 -29.59
C THR A 367 -16.08 -17.49 -30.81
N TRP A 368 -15.06 -16.81 -31.33
CA TRP A 368 -15.16 -16.09 -32.59
C TRP A 368 -15.31 -17.04 -33.77
N GLY A 369 -14.78 -18.24 -33.65
CA GLY A 369 -14.96 -19.36 -34.57
C GLY A 369 -16.41 -19.75 -34.86
N ILE A 370 -17.31 -19.62 -33.87
CA ILE A 370 -18.75 -19.85 -34.04
C ILE A 370 -19.35 -18.88 -35.06
N VAL A 371 -18.84 -17.65 -35.13
CA VAL A 371 -19.32 -16.61 -36.06
C VAL A 371 -18.53 -16.61 -37.37
N ASN A 372 -17.21 -16.79 -37.28
CA ASN A 372 -16.31 -16.84 -38.41
C ASN A 372 -15.25 -17.92 -38.18
N SER A 373 -15.34 -19.00 -38.95
CA SER A 373 -14.42 -20.15 -38.82
C SER A 373 -12.95 -19.81 -39.09
N GLN A 374 -12.64 -18.64 -39.64
CA GLN A 374 -11.26 -18.17 -39.86
C GLN A 374 -10.48 -17.85 -38.59
N TYR A 375 -11.08 -17.81 -37.40
CA TYR A 375 -10.35 -17.62 -36.12
C TYR A 375 -9.56 -18.85 -35.66
N PHE A 376 -9.19 -19.72 -36.60
CA PHE A 376 -8.34 -20.88 -36.42
C PHE A 376 -6.92 -20.57 -36.87
N MET A 377 -5.93 -20.84 -36.00
CA MET A 377 -4.49 -20.67 -36.30
C MET A 377 -4.06 -19.28 -36.78
N LYS A 378 -4.65 -18.23 -36.22
CA LYS A 378 -4.23 -16.85 -36.47
C LYS A 378 -2.84 -16.58 -35.87
N SER A 379 -1.98 -15.89 -36.61
CA SER A 379 -0.76 -15.30 -36.05
C SER A 379 -1.09 -14.12 -35.12
N SER A 380 -0.14 -13.71 -34.28
CA SER A 380 -0.28 -12.48 -33.47
C SER A 380 -0.68 -11.27 -34.31
N SER A 381 -0.11 -11.09 -35.50
CA SER A 381 -0.46 -9.95 -36.36
C SER A 381 -1.89 -10.03 -36.90
N GLU A 382 -2.39 -11.22 -37.22
CA GLU A 382 -3.72 -11.38 -37.81
C GLU A 382 -4.83 -11.23 -36.78
N ILE A 383 -4.62 -11.71 -35.55
CA ILE A 383 -5.62 -11.60 -34.49
C ILE A 383 -5.64 -10.19 -33.85
N SER A 384 -4.57 -9.40 -34.02
CA SER A 384 -4.41 -8.10 -33.33
C SER A 384 -5.39 -7.01 -33.76
N ASN A 385 -6.07 -7.19 -34.88
CA ASN A 385 -7.06 -6.23 -35.36
C ASN A 385 -8.25 -6.09 -34.41
N ASP A 386 -8.55 -7.13 -33.63
CA ASP A 386 -9.65 -7.13 -32.67
C ASP A 386 -9.30 -7.78 -31.33
N HIS A 387 -8.18 -8.51 -31.21
CA HIS A 387 -7.74 -9.11 -29.95
C HIS A 387 -6.45 -8.50 -29.40
N ARG A 388 -6.40 -8.44 -28.07
CA ARG A 388 -5.24 -8.03 -27.30
C ARG A 388 -5.10 -8.91 -26.07
N ALA A 389 -4.02 -9.67 -26.00
CA ALA A 389 -3.67 -10.48 -24.84
C ALA A 389 -3.26 -9.62 -23.65
N ASP A 390 -3.55 -10.14 -22.46
CA ASP A 390 -3.27 -9.47 -21.19
C ASP A 390 -2.69 -10.45 -20.15
N GLU A 391 -3.18 -11.69 -20.11
CA GLU A 391 -2.69 -12.73 -19.21
C GLU A 391 -2.68 -14.11 -19.87
N VAL A 392 -1.70 -14.94 -19.50
CA VAL A 392 -1.66 -16.37 -19.84
C VAL A 392 -2.01 -17.15 -18.58
N LEU A 393 -3.07 -17.95 -18.64
CA LEU A 393 -3.56 -18.70 -17.48
C LEU A 393 -2.69 -19.91 -17.17
N ASP A 394 -2.58 -20.22 -15.87
CA ASP A 394 -1.94 -21.42 -15.31
C ASP A 394 -0.53 -21.73 -15.82
N THR A 395 0.18 -20.71 -16.30
CA THR A 395 1.51 -20.83 -16.89
C THR A 395 2.49 -19.96 -16.12
N THR A 396 3.54 -20.59 -15.59
CA THR A 396 4.55 -19.89 -14.79
C THR A 396 5.95 -20.30 -15.19
N ILE A 397 6.92 -19.42 -14.94
CA ILE A 397 8.34 -19.75 -15.03
C ILE A 397 9.02 -19.44 -13.70
N GLU A 398 10.00 -20.26 -13.37
CA GLU A 398 10.78 -20.12 -12.16
C GLU A 398 12.19 -19.65 -12.52
N GLU A 399 12.65 -18.60 -11.84
CA GLU A 399 14.02 -18.10 -11.96
C GLU A 399 14.53 -17.71 -10.56
N GLY A 400 15.54 -18.42 -10.06
CA GLY A 400 16.06 -18.23 -8.71
C GLY A 400 14.98 -18.43 -7.64
N GLN A 401 14.73 -17.37 -6.85
CA GLN A 401 13.73 -17.38 -5.77
C GLN A 401 12.34 -16.88 -6.18
N ILE A 402 12.17 -16.47 -7.44
CA ILE A 402 10.97 -15.78 -7.92
C ILE A 402 10.21 -16.69 -8.89
N LEU A 403 8.91 -16.79 -8.66
CA LEU A 403 7.97 -17.36 -9.61
C LEU A 403 7.35 -16.22 -10.42
N TYR A 404 7.33 -16.36 -11.74
CA TYR A 404 6.80 -15.39 -12.69
C TYR A 404 5.59 -15.95 -13.43
N LYS A 405 4.71 -15.06 -13.88
CA LYS A 405 3.62 -15.35 -14.84
C LYS A 405 3.59 -14.28 -15.93
N TYR A 406 2.77 -14.48 -16.96
CA TYR A 406 2.44 -13.39 -17.88
C TYR A 406 1.15 -12.71 -17.45
N TRP A 407 1.23 -11.44 -17.04
CA TRP A 407 0.11 -10.60 -16.64
C TRP A 407 0.51 -9.13 -16.82
N HIS A 408 -0.04 -8.46 -17.83
CA HIS A 408 0.44 -7.16 -18.33
C HIS A 408 1.95 -7.17 -18.64
N GLY A 409 2.39 -8.17 -19.41
CA GLY A 409 3.80 -8.49 -19.64
C GLY A 409 4.35 -9.48 -18.60
N LEU A 410 5.67 -9.70 -18.59
CA LEU A 410 6.27 -10.61 -17.61
C LEU A 410 6.11 -10.03 -16.19
N SER A 411 5.51 -10.82 -15.31
CA SER A 411 5.08 -10.41 -13.98
C SER A 411 5.75 -11.22 -12.89
N VAL A 412 6.20 -10.55 -11.82
CA VAL A 412 6.54 -11.22 -10.57
C VAL A 412 5.25 -11.72 -9.93
N LEU A 413 5.05 -13.03 -9.88
CA LEU A 413 3.87 -13.63 -9.27
C LEU A 413 4.02 -13.71 -7.76
N LYS A 414 5.03 -14.44 -7.29
CA LYS A 414 5.30 -14.63 -5.86
C LYS A 414 6.73 -15.05 -5.64
N LEU A 415 7.13 -15.05 -4.39
CA LEU A 415 8.38 -15.64 -3.93
C LEU A 415 8.18 -17.12 -3.57
N LYS A 416 9.24 -17.92 -3.68
CA LYS A 416 9.31 -19.26 -3.08
C LYS A 416 9.25 -19.19 -1.56
N GLU A 417 8.73 -20.23 -0.93
CA GLU A 417 8.75 -20.36 0.53
C GLU A 417 10.19 -20.37 1.06
N GLY A 418 10.42 -19.73 2.22
CA GLY A 418 11.75 -19.63 2.82
C GLY A 418 12.73 -18.66 2.14
N SER A 419 12.28 -17.92 1.12
CA SER A 419 13.12 -16.93 0.43
C SER A 419 13.42 -15.68 1.27
N ASN A 420 14.42 -14.92 0.80
CA ASN A 420 15.10 -13.84 1.52
C ASN A 420 14.17 -12.68 1.93
N THR A 421 14.65 -11.86 2.85
CA THR A 421 13.94 -10.69 3.37
C THR A 421 13.88 -9.51 2.39
N GLU A 422 14.62 -9.55 1.29
CA GLU A 422 14.62 -8.55 0.23
C GLU A 422 14.24 -9.18 -1.11
N LEU A 423 13.21 -8.63 -1.78
CA LEU A 423 12.89 -8.94 -3.18
C LEU A 423 13.46 -7.84 -4.07
N LYS A 424 14.45 -8.21 -4.89
CA LYS A 424 14.98 -7.36 -5.96
C LYS A 424 14.37 -7.77 -7.29
N VAL A 425 13.46 -6.96 -7.81
CA VAL A 425 12.81 -7.24 -9.11
C VAL A 425 13.81 -6.95 -10.23
N PRO A 426 14.24 -7.97 -11.00
CA PRO A 426 15.19 -7.76 -12.07
C PRO A 426 14.54 -6.99 -13.22
N ALA A 427 15.33 -6.20 -13.96
CA ALA A 427 14.82 -5.46 -15.10
C ALA A 427 14.35 -6.38 -16.24
N ASN A 428 15.05 -7.51 -16.42
CA ASN A 428 14.74 -8.52 -17.43
C ASN A 428 14.95 -9.93 -16.87
N VAL A 429 14.21 -10.89 -17.39
CA VAL A 429 14.41 -12.34 -17.17
C VAL A 429 14.42 -12.99 -18.53
N LYS A 430 15.49 -13.72 -18.85
CA LYS A 430 15.66 -14.42 -20.13
C LYS A 430 15.38 -13.54 -21.36
N GLY A 431 15.85 -12.28 -21.31
CA GLY A 431 15.68 -11.30 -22.38
C GLY A 431 14.33 -10.56 -22.40
N MET A 432 13.37 -10.95 -21.55
CA MET A 432 12.05 -10.33 -21.48
C MET A 432 11.98 -9.32 -20.32
N PRO A 433 11.47 -8.09 -20.53
CA PRO A 433 11.37 -7.09 -19.48
C PRO A 433 10.30 -7.45 -18.45
N VAL A 434 10.63 -7.30 -17.15
CA VAL A 434 9.64 -7.47 -16.07
C VAL A 434 8.81 -6.20 -15.97
N LYS A 435 7.52 -6.31 -16.31
CA LYS A 435 6.59 -5.19 -16.44
C LYS A 435 5.67 -5.01 -15.25
N SER A 436 5.47 -6.05 -14.44
CA SER A 436 4.47 -5.98 -13.39
C SER A 436 4.79 -6.81 -12.14
N ILE A 437 4.11 -6.49 -11.04
CA ILE A 437 4.23 -7.18 -9.75
C ILE A 437 2.82 -7.52 -9.25
N SER A 438 2.58 -8.81 -8.98
CA SER A 438 1.31 -9.31 -8.45
C SER A 438 1.21 -9.10 -6.94
N ILE A 439 -0.01 -8.91 -6.44
CA ILE A 439 -0.32 -8.81 -5.00
C ILE A 439 0.17 -10.03 -4.20
N ARG A 440 0.35 -11.17 -4.86
CA ARG A 440 0.78 -12.41 -4.20
C ARG A 440 2.20 -12.33 -3.64
N VAL A 441 3.02 -11.34 -4.00
CA VAL A 441 4.32 -11.11 -3.37
C VAL A 441 4.20 -10.82 -1.87
N TYR A 442 3.12 -10.16 -1.44
CA TYR A 442 2.91 -9.79 -0.03
C TYR A 442 2.50 -10.98 0.86
N SER A 443 2.20 -12.14 0.26
CA SER A 443 1.95 -13.37 1.03
C SER A 443 3.22 -13.95 1.67
N ASN A 444 4.41 -13.51 1.23
CA ASN A 444 5.67 -13.88 1.86
C ASN A 444 5.89 -13.06 3.15
N LYS A 445 5.74 -13.74 4.29
CA LYS A 445 5.89 -13.14 5.63
C LYS A 445 7.32 -12.72 5.99
N ASN A 446 8.32 -13.22 5.26
CA ASN A 446 9.71 -12.87 5.48
C ASN A 446 10.14 -11.64 4.66
N MET A 447 9.38 -11.26 3.63
CA MET A 447 9.74 -10.14 2.75
C MET A 447 9.55 -8.80 3.47
N THR A 448 10.66 -8.13 3.77
CA THR A 448 10.73 -6.83 4.43
C THR A 448 11.04 -5.67 3.49
N HIS A 449 11.67 -5.92 2.34
CA HIS A 449 11.97 -4.88 1.34
C HIS A 449 11.54 -5.33 -0.05
N LEU A 450 10.95 -4.42 -0.81
CA LEU A 450 10.57 -4.62 -2.21
C LEU A 450 11.25 -3.57 -3.09
N HIS A 451 12.24 -4.00 -3.88
CA HIS A 451 12.90 -3.16 -4.86
C HIS A 451 12.21 -3.27 -6.23
N ILE A 452 11.60 -2.17 -6.66
CA ILE A 452 10.87 -2.02 -7.91
C ILE A 452 11.85 -1.57 -9.01
N GLY A 453 11.99 -2.42 -10.03
CA GLY A 453 12.94 -2.22 -11.14
C GLY A 453 12.48 -1.21 -12.20
N ASP A 454 13.39 -0.87 -13.11
CA ASP A 454 13.24 0.16 -14.15
C ASP A 454 12.00 -0.02 -15.04
N ASN A 455 11.69 -1.27 -15.39
CA ASN A 455 10.69 -1.63 -16.39
C ASN A 455 9.29 -1.85 -15.81
N VAL A 456 9.10 -1.75 -14.49
CA VAL A 456 7.82 -2.03 -13.85
C VAL A 456 6.83 -0.88 -14.12
N GLU A 457 5.72 -1.22 -14.76
CA GLU A 457 4.64 -0.29 -15.16
C GLU A 457 3.37 -0.48 -14.32
N LYS A 458 3.17 -1.69 -13.76
CA LYS A 458 2.00 -2.01 -12.94
C LYS A 458 2.37 -2.79 -11.67
N ILE A 459 1.74 -2.42 -10.56
CA ILE A 459 1.87 -3.13 -9.29
C ILE A 459 0.46 -3.32 -8.74
N ASP A 460 0.04 -4.57 -8.55
CA ASP A 460 -1.04 -4.84 -7.62
C ASP A 460 -0.46 -4.68 -6.21
N TYR A 461 -1.07 -3.81 -5.40
CA TYR A 461 -0.58 -3.48 -4.07
C TYR A 461 -1.58 -3.92 -3.01
N GLU A 462 -1.04 -4.29 -1.84
CA GLU A 462 -1.84 -4.39 -0.62
C GLU A 462 -1.86 -3.01 0.06
N ILE A 463 -3.03 -2.63 0.58
CA ILE A 463 -3.13 -1.48 1.47
C ILE A 463 -2.42 -1.85 2.77
N ALA A 464 -1.35 -1.13 3.10
CA ALA A 464 -0.58 -1.34 4.31
C ALA A 464 -0.07 -2.80 4.49
N PRO A 465 0.90 -3.25 3.68
CA PRO A 465 1.43 -4.61 3.75
C PRO A 465 2.05 -4.90 5.14
N GLN A 466 1.59 -5.98 5.77
CA GLN A 466 1.82 -6.28 7.19
C GLN A 466 3.27 -6.66 7.54
N HIS A 467 4.01 -7.18 6.56
CA HIS A 467 5.37 -7.70 6.76
C HIS A 467 6.45 -6.81 6.13
N LEU A 468 6.05 -5.92 5.23
CA LEU A 468 6.96 -5.05 4.53
C LEU A 468 7.36 -3.88 5.44
N LYS A 469 8.62 -3.47 5.33
CA LYS A 469 9.20 -2.27 5.96
C LYS A 469 9.31 -1.14 4.95
N GLU A 470 9.85 -1.42 3.76
CA GLU A 470 10.15 -0.36 2.79
C GLU A 470 9.92 -0.79 1.34
N TYR A 471 9.39 0.15 0.55
CA TYR A 471 9.50 0.15 -0.90
C TYR A 471 10.75 0.91 -1.33
N ILE A 472 11.47 0.36 -2.31
CA ILE A 472 12.63 1.00 -2.94
C ILE A 472 12.36 1.02 -4.44
N VAL A 473 12.37 2.20 -5.06
CA VAL A 473 12.06 2.31 -6.49
C VAL A 473 13.27 2.83 -7.23
N SER A 474 13.62 2.18 -8.35
CA SER A 474 14.67 2.65 -9.24
C SER A 474 14.38 4.08 -9.73
N SER A 475 15.41 4.93 -9.76
CA SER A 475 15.30 6.30 -10.27
C SER A 475 14.87 6.35 -11.74
N LYS A 476 15.18 5.29 -12.52
CA LYS A 476 14.83 5.13 -13.93
C LYS A 476 13.39 4.63 -14.15
N ASN A 477 12.71 4.15 -13.10
CA ASN A 477 11.31 3.74 -13.23
C ASN A 477 10.45 4.94 -13.64
N LYS A 478 9.58 4.77 -14.64
CA LYS A 478 8.77 5.84 -15.23
C LYS A 478 7.40 6.05 -14.58
N HIS A 479 6.96 5.12 -13.73
CA HIS A 479 5.58 5.04 -13.23
C HIS A 479 5.47 5.22 -11.71
N PHE A 480 6.51 4.82 -10.98
CA PHE A 480 6.53 4.84 -9.52
C PHE A 480 7.74 5.60 -8.99
N ALA A 481 7.61 6.04 -7.74
CA ALA A 481 8.69 6.57 -6.93
C ALA A 481 8.55 6.08 -5.50
N ALA A 482 9.66 6.11 -4.75
CA ALA A 482 9.64 5.87 -3.31
C ALA A 482 10.26 7.05 -2.56
N LYS A 483 9.67 7.39 -1.42
CA LYS A 483 10.19 8.38 -0.46
C LYS A 483 9.86 7.89 0.94
N ASP A 484 10.84 7.92 1.85
CA ASP A 484 10.71 7.41 3.22
C ASP A 484 10.24 5.93 3.31
N GLY A 485 10.53 5.12 2.30
CA GLY A 485 10.09 3.72 2.20
C GLY A 485 8.62 3.54 1.80
N ILE A 486 7.94 4.61 1.38
CA ILE A 486 6.53 4.65 0.95
C ILE A 486 6.45 4.70 -0.58
N LEU A 487 5.48 4.00 -1.16
CA LEU A 487 5.24 3.96 -2.59
C LEU A 487 4.34 5.11 -3.06
N TYR A 488 4.77 5.82 -4.09
CA TYR A 488 4.05 6.91 -4.76
C TYR A 488 3.95 6.67 -6.26
N SER A 489 3.03 7.38 -6.92
CA SER A 489 3.14 7.64 -8.36
C SER A 489 4.43 8.40 -8.68
N LYS A 490 4.92 8.29 -9.92
CA LYS A 490 6.20 8.92 -10.32
C LYS A 490 6.24 10.43 -10.09
N ASP A 491 5.11 11.09 -10.29
CA ASP A 491 4.91 12.53 -10.13
C ASP A 491 4.59 12.93 -8.68
N TYR A 492 4.57 11.98 -7.73
CA TYR A 492 4.21 12.16 -6.32
C TYR A 492 2.78 12.67 -6.05
N SER A 493 1.92 12.77 -7.07
CA SER A 493 0.54 13.24 -6.90
C SER A 493 -0.33 12.28 -6.09
N LYS A 494 0.06 10.99 -6.04
CA LYS A 494 -0.67 9.92 -5.35
C LYS A 494 0.23 9.11 -4.42
N LEU A 495 -0.19 8.96 -3.16
CA LEU A 495 0.37 8.00 -2.22
C LEU A 495 -0.38 6.67 -2.38
N ILE A 496 0.37 5.63 -2.77
CA ILE A 496 -0.18 4.32 -3.16
C ILE A 496 -0.21 3.36 -1.96
N SER A 497 0.93 3.17 -1.28
CA SER A 497 1.01 2.23 -0.16
C SER A 497 2.13 2.58 0.82
N THR A 498 1.80 2.55 2.12
CA THR A 498 2.76 2.67 3.22
C THR A 498 2.88 1.34 3.95
N PRO A 499 4.07 0.74 4.07
CA PRO A 499 4.24 -0.50 4.81
C PRO A 499 3.92 -0.37 6.31
N VAL A 500 3.29 -1.38 6.92
CA VAL A 500 2.92 -1.34 8.36
C VAL A 500 4.14 -1.34 9.25
N LEU A 501 5.18 -2.09 8.87
CA LEU A 501 6.43 -2.15 9.62
C LEU A 501 7.43 -1.09 9.19
N ASN A 502 6.98 -0.06 8.47
CA ASN A 502 7.83 1.07 8.13
C ASN A 502 8.38 1.68 9.44
N PRO A 503 9.72 1.77 9.60
CA PRO A 503 10.34 2.13 10.87
C PRO A 503 10.37 3.66 11.11
N ARG A 504 9.87 4.46 10.17
CA ARG A 504 9.96 5.92 10.23
C ARG A 504 9.03 6.47 11.31
N LYS A 505 9.63 7.19 12.27
CA LYS A 505 8.90 8.00 13.25
C LYS A 505 8.30 9.27 12.65
N SER A 506 8.93 9.80 11.61
CA SER A 506 8.45 10.96 10.87
C SER A 506 8.62 10.78 9.37
N ILE A 507 7.61 11.23 8.61
CA ILE A 507 7.61 11.23 7.14
C ILE A 507 7.29 12.62 6.60
N ILE A 508 7.76 12.91 5.38
CA ILE A 508 7.52 14.18 4.69
C ILE A 508 6.69 13.94 3.42
N LEU A 509 5.42 14.37 3.46
CA LEU A 509 4.51 14.27 2.31
C LEU A 509 4.88 15.31 1.24
N PRO A 510 5.03 14.92 -0.04
CA PRO A 510 5.38 15.82 -1.13
C PRO A 510 4.36 16.95 -1.36
N LYS A 511 4.80 18.06 -1.95
CA LYS A 511 3.91 19.19 -2.28
C LYS A 511 2.92 18.87 -3.40
N GLU A 512 3.26 17.94 -4.29
CA GLU A 512 2.44 17.50 -5.41
C GLU A 512 1.28 16.59 -4.96
N LEU A 513 1.41 15.97 -3.78
CA LEU A 513 0.48 14.96 -3.28
C LEU A 513 -0.93 15.55 -3.10
N ASN A 514 -1.89 15.03 -3.84
CA ASN A 514 -3.29 15.42 -3.76
C ASN A 514 -4.25 14.25 -3.51
N GLU A 515 -3.78 13.00 -3.65
CA GLU A 515 -4.58 11.78 -3.45
C GLU A 515 -3.87 10.80 -2.50
N ILE A 516 -4.59 10.30 -1.49
CA ILE A 516 -4.18 9.16 -0.65
C ILE A 516 -5.11 8.01 -0.99
N GLU A 517 -4.60 6.98 -1.66
CA GLU A 517 -5.40 5.95 -2.32
C GLU A 517 -6.29 5.16 -1.36
N ASP A 518 -5.77 4.80 -0.19
CA ASP A 518 -6.49 3.99 0.80
C ASP A 518 -7.35 4.78 1.78
N GLY A 519 -7.41 6.11 1.61
CA GLY A 519 -8.28 6.97 2.39
C GLY A 519 -8.01 7.00 3.90
N LYS A 520 -6.78 6.65 4.38
CA LYS A 520 -6.12 6.99 5.69
C LYS A 520 -5.28 5.85 6.27
N ASN A 521 -5.47 4.60 5.81
CA ASN A 521 -4.85 3.40 6.40
C ASN A 521 -3.32 3.40 6.28
N SER A 522 -2.79 4.10 5.28
CA SER A 522 -1.35 4.28 5.04
C SER A 522 -0.63 4.90 6.24
N PHE A 523 -1.31 5.54 7.17
CA PHE A 523 -0.65 6.18 8.32
C PHE A 523 -0.83 5.42 9.64
N SER A 524 -1.27 4.16 9.56
CA SER A 524 -1.47 3.29 10.73
C SER A 524 -0.20 2.54 11.17
N ALA A 525 0.94 2.73 10.49
CA ALA A 525 2.22 2.17 10.90
C ALA A 525 2.52 2.49 12.39
N PRO A 526 2.77 1.49 13.26
CA PRO A 526 2.91 1.72 14.70
C PRO A 526 4.09 2.60 15.08
N ALA A 527 5.15 2.65 14.27
CA ALA A 527 6.30 3.51 14.52
C ALA A 527 6.05 4.98 14.17
N LEU A 528 5.04 5.28 13.35
CA LEU A 528 4.82 6.62 12.83
C LEU A 528 4.21 7.53 13.89
N GLU A 529 4.93 8.57 14.28
CA GLU A 529 4.55 9.53 15.32
C GLU A 529 4.19 10.91 14.73
N LYS A 530 4.79 11.26 13.57
CA LYS A 530 4.69 12.58 12.96
C LYS A 530 4.57 12.54 11.44
N ILE A 531 3.64 13.31 10.90
CA ILE A 531 3.60 13.66 9.47
C ILE A 531 3.93 15.14 9.32
N ILE A 532 4.82 15.44 8.38
CA ILE A 532 5.11 16.80 7.91
C ILE A 532 4.63 16.86 6.46
N VAL A 533 3.91 17.92 6.10
CA VAL A 533 3.58 18.18 4.69
C VAL A 533 4.62 19.13 4.11
N GLU A 534 4.99 19.02 2.84
CA GLU A 534 5.87 20.00 2.20
C GLU A 534 5.14 21.33 1.95
N PRO A 535 5.85 22.48 2.06
CA PRO A 535 5.28 23.75 1.66
C PRO A 535 4.83 23.68 0.20
N GLY A 536 3.60 24.11 -0.05
CA GLY A 536 3.01 24.14 -1.40
C GLY A 536 2.08 22.98 -1.70
N ASN A 537 1.78 22.16 -0.71
CA ASN A 537 0.69 21.24 -0.80
C ASN A 537 -0.66 21.97 -0.66
N TYR A 538 -1.51 21.84 -1.68
CA TYR A 538 -2.83 22.46 -1.72
C TYR A 538 -3.96 21.53 -1.29
N SER A 539 -3.68 20.27 -0.99
CA SER A 539 -4.66 19.29 -0.53
C SER A 539 -4.58 19.06 0.97
N PHE A 540 -3.36 19.01 1.50
CA PHE A 540 -3.06 18.61 2.86
C PHE A 540 -2.25 19.68 3.60
N ALA A 541 -2.37 19.67 4.92
CA ALA A 541 -1.53 20.40 5.84
C ALA A 541 -1.23 19.51 7.05
N SER A 542 -0.14 19.76 7.75
CA SER A 542 0.08 19.18 9.06
C SER A 542 -0.17 20.23 10.14
N TYR A 543 -0.67 19.80 11.30
CA TYR A 543 -0.68 20.60 12.52
C TYR A 543 -0.21 19.72 13.69
N GLN A 544 0.85 20.13 14.40
CA GLN A 544 1.41 19.39 15.53
C GLN A 544 1.75 17.93 15.18
N GLY A 545 2.17 17.73 13.93
CA GLY A 545 2.50 16.43 13.36
C GLY A 545 1.30 15.56 12.99
N VAL A 546 0.06 16.03 13.12
CA VAL A 546 -1.18 15.36 12.66
C VAL A 546 -1.54 15.84 11.26
N LEU A 547 -2.09 14.96 10.42
CA LEU A 547 -2.46 15.31 9.04
C LEU A 547 -3.89 15.85 8.95
N TYR A 548 -4.05 16.98 8.27
CA TYR A 548 -5.30 17.68 7.99
C TYR A 548 -5.46 17.94 6.49
N ASN A 549 -6.65 18.36 6.09
CA ASN A 549 -6.80 19.09 4.83
C ASN A 549 -6.20 20.50 4.95
N ASN A 550 -5.96 21.14 3.82
CA ASN A 550 -5.21 22.39 3.76
C ASN A 550 -5.81 23.59 4.54
N ASP A 551 -7.06 23.54 4.97
CA ASP A 551 -7.76 24.61 5.71
C ASP A 551 -8.03 24.23 7.18
N PHE A 552 -7.53 23.06 7.60
CA PHE A 552 -7.72 22.45 8.92
C PHE A 552 -9.18 22.18 9.31
N SER A 553 -10.13 22.28 8.39
CA SER A 553 -11.53 21.95 8.71
C SER A 553 -11.74 20.45 8.90
N LYS A 554 -10.81 19.60 8.47
CA LYS A 554 -10.88 18.15 8.56
C LYS A 554 -9.57 17.54 9.03
N LEU A 555 -9.62 16.80 10.14
CA LEU A 555 -8.55 15.88 10.54
C LEU A 555 -8.57 14.66 9.60
N ILE A 556 -7.50 14.49 8.82
CA ILE A 556 -7.39 13.36 7.90
C ILE A 556 -7.04 12.13 8.72
N THR A 557 -5.91 12.10 9.42
CA THR A 557 -5.52 10.94 10.22
C THR A 557 -4.66 11.28 11.42
N VAL A 558 -4.78 10.47 12.47
CA VAL A 558 -3.80 10.39 13.57
C VAL A 558 -2.87 9.22 13.29
N GLN A 559 -1.57 9.41 13.46
CA GLN A 559 -0.57 8.38 13.16
C GLN A 559 -0.61 7.25 14.19
N GLY A 560 -0.23 6.03 13.79
CA GLY A 560 -0.31 4.82 14.61
C GLY A 560 0.42 4.92 15.95
N GLY A 561 1.64 5.47 15.94
CA GLY A 561 2.50 5.64 17.12
C GLY A 561 2.29 6.94 17.90
N LYS A 562 1.34 7.80 17.49
CA LYS A 562 1.14 9.10 18.14
C LYS A 562 0.38 8.95 19.45
N ASN A 563 1.03 9.35 20.55
CA ASN A 563 0.50 9.17 21.91
C ASN A 563 -0.26 10.40 22.48
N LYS A 564 -0.04 11.59 21.94
CA LYS A 564 -0.70 12.85 22.29
C LYS A 564 -1.09 13.57 21.01
N VAL A 565 -2.34 14.04 20.93
CA VAL A 565 -2.83 14.86 19.83
C VAL A 565 -3.35 16.19 20.35
N ILE A 566 -2.96 17.27 19.68
CA ILE A 566 -3.55 18.60 19.81
C ILE A 566 -4.38 18.82 18.55
N ALA A 567 -5.71 18.85 18.69
CA ALA A 567 -6.62 19.00 17.58
C ALA A 567 -6.85 20.48 17.28
N HIS A 568 -6.49 20.90 16.06
CA HIS A 568 -6.61 22.28 15.63
C HIS A 568 -8.05 22.82 15.79
N LYS A 569 -8.17 24.07 16.24
CA LYS A 569 -9.46 24.73 16.54
C LYS A 569 -10.51 24.74 15.42
N ASN A 570 -10.08 24.70 14.15
CA ASN A 570 -10.98 24.76 13.00
C ASN A 570 -11.62 23.41 12.63
N VAL A 571 -11.21 22.32 13.27
CA VAL A 571 -11.64 20.97 12.89
C VAL A 571 -13.13 20.79 13.13
N LYS A 572 -13.81 20.25 12.13
CA LYS A 572 -15.18 19.77 12.20
C LYS A 572 -15.16 18.24 12.17
N PHE A 573 -15.47 17.63 13.31
CA PHE A 573 -15.50 16.17 13.41
C PHE A 573 -16.71 15.60 12.67
N GLY A 574 -16.46 14.63 11.78
CA GLY A 574 -17.44 13.80 11.11
C GLY A 574 -17.59 12.40 11.72
N GLY A 575 -16.78 12.06 12.73
CA GLY A 575 -16.78 10.78 13.42
C GLY A 575 -15.68 9.85 12.90
N ASN A 576 -15.05 9.13 13.83
CA ASN A 576 -13.92 8.20 13.61
C ASN A 576 -12.54 8.81 13.29
N GLU A 577 -12.33 10.12 13.44
CA GLU A 577 -11.03 10.75 13.21
C GLU A 577 -9.91 10.17 14.07
N PHE A 578 -10.23 9.78 15.30
CA PHE A 578 -9.30 9.17 16.24
C PHE A 578 -9.46 7.65 16.37
N SER A 579 -10.29 7.00 15.55
CA SER A 579 -10.67 5.61 15.80
C SER A 579 -9.49 4.66 15.85
N SER A 580 -9.54 3.75 16.83
CA SER A 580 -8.66 2.59 16.93
C SER A 580 -7.16 2.93 16.90
N LYS A 581 -6.74 4.01 17.58
CA LYS A 581 -5.32 4.37 17.76
C LYS A 581 -4.76 3.73 19.03
N PRO A 582 -3.96 2.66 18.92
CA PRO A 582 -3.54 1.89 20.09
C PRO A 582 -2.63 2.68 21.03
N ASP A 583 -1.83 3.61 20.53
CA ASP A 583 -0.86 4.33 21.37
C ASP A 583 -1.37 5.67 21.92
N LEU A 584 -2.55 6.12 21.46
CA LEU A 584 -3.11 7.43 21.83
C LEU A 584 -3.60 7.44 23.27
N LYS A 585 -2.92 8.23 24.11
CA LYS A 585 -3.18 8.38 25.55
C LYS A 585 -3.83 9.70 25.90
N GLU A 586 -3.63 10.72 25.09
CA GLU A 586 -4.05 12.08 25.40
C GLU A 586 -4.54 12.82 24.17
N VAL A 587 -5.68 13.49 24.32
CA VAL A 587 -6.19 14.45 23.33
C VAL A 587 -6.38 15.80 23.98
N ILE A 588 -5.95 16.85 23.30
CA ILE A 588 -6.23 18.24 23.63
C ILE A 588 -7.03 18.82 22.47
N LEU A 589 -8.21 19.35 22.77
CA LEU A 589 -9.04 20.05 21.80
C LEU A 589 -8.81 21.55 21.99
N GLU A 590 -8.47 22.27 20.93
CA GLU A 590 -8.29 23.71 20.99
C GLU A 590 -9.61 24.47 21.01
N ASP A 591 -9.57 25.66 21.60
CA ASP A 591 -10.71 26.57 21.68
C ASP A 591 -11.14 27.01 20.27
N GLY A 592 -12.40 26.74 19.94
CA GLY A 592 -12.97 26.86 18.59
C GLY A 592 -13.73 25.61 18.15
N ILE A 593 -13.39 24.44 18.71
CA ILE A 593 -14.14 23.20 18.49
C ILE A 593 -15.49 23.30 19.24
N THR A 594 -16.61 23.14 18.52
CA THR A 594 -17.95 23.37 19.08
C THR A 594 -18.73 22.10 19.39
N GLU A 595 -18.39 20.96 18.78
CA GLU A 595 -19.18 19.73 18.87
C GLU A 595 -18.29 18.49 18.83
N LEU A 596 -18.64 17.50 19.68
CA LEU A 596 -18.10 16.14 19.64
C LEU A 596 -19.21 15.20 19.17
N VAL A 597 -19.15 14.79 17.90
CA VAL A 597 -20.16 13.92 17.28
C VAL A 597 -19.96 12.46 17.68
N ASP A 598 -20.92 11.61 17.30
CA ASP A 598 -20.82 10.17 17.56
C ASP A 598 -19.52 9.60 16.98
N PHE A 599 -18.91 8.70 17.75
CA PHE A 599 -17.68 7.99 17.38
C PHE A 599 -16.43 8.86 17.20
N THR A 600 -16.41 10.11 17.69
CA THR A 600 -15.20 10.97 17.64
C THR A 600 -13.97 10.26 18.25
N PHE A 601 -14.11 9.63 19.42
CA PHE A 601 -13.05 8.92 20.16
C PHE A 601 -13.25 7.40 20.20
N ASN A 602 -13.78 6.81 19.13
CA ASN A 602 -14.21 5.41 19.13
C ASN A 602 -13.06 4.41 19.30
N GLY A 603 -13.21 3.47 20.24
CA GLY A 603 -12.29 2.32 20.39
C GLY A 603 -10.90 2.65 20.93
N LEU A 604 -10.69 3.83 21.51
CA LEU A 604 -9.40 4.24 22.07
C LEU A 604 -9.10 3.56 23.42
N GLN A 605 -8.59 2.32 23.37
CA GLN A 605 -8.37 1.47 24.56
C GLN A 605 -7.33 2.00 25.55
N ASN A 606 -6.39 2.84 25.10
CA ASN A 606 -5.30 3.37 25.94
C ASN A 606 -5.45 4.86 26.26
N LEU A 607 -6.57 5.48 25.88
CA LEU A 607 -6.85 6.89 26.19
C LEU A 607 -6.96 7.07 27.70
N LYS A 608 -6.28 8.09 28.21
CA LYS A 608 -6.26 8.44 29.65
C LYS A 608 -6.95 9.76 29.91
N SER A 609 -6.78 10.74 29.03
CA SER A 609 -7.41 12.05 29.22
C SER A 609 -7.78 12.74 27.92
N VAL A 610 -8.84 13.54 27.99
CA VAL A 610 -9.22 14.49 26.96
C VAL A 610 -9.41 15.86 27.59
N PHE A 611 -8.71 16.85 27.08
CA PHE A 611 -8.94 18.25 27.43
C PHE A 611 -10.01 18.83 26.49
N ILE A 612 -11.12 19.27 27.08
CA ILE A 612 -12.30 19.79 26.38
C ILE A 612 -12.40 21.31 26.65
N PRO A 613 -12.33 22.16 25.62
CA PRO A 613 -12.37 23.62 25.77
C PRO A 613 -13.80 24.10 26.04
N ASN A 614 -13.91 25.35 26.51
CA ASN A 614 -15.20 25.98 26.81
C ASN A 614 -16.07 26.18 25.54
N SER A 615 -15.48 26.21 24.34
CA SER A 615 -16.22 26.31 23.09
C SER A 615 -17.13 25.12 22.78
N VAL A 616 -16.92 23.96 23.40
CA VAL A 616 -17.73 22.76 23.14
C VAL A 616 -19.13 22.94 23.71
N LYS A 617 -20.13 22.98 22.82
CA LYS A 617 -21.55 23.19 23.12
C LYS A 617 -22.36 21.89 23.07
N LYS A 618 -21.83 20.83 22.45
CA LYS A 618 -22.53 19.56 22.29
C LYS A 618 -21.57 18.38 22.32
N ILE A 619 -21.97 17.32 23.03
CA ILE A 619 -21.27 16.03 23.09
C ILE A 619 -22.31 14.94 22.86
N SER A 620 -22.16 14.18 21.78
CA SER A 620 -23.08 13.08 21.48
C SER A 620 -22.87 11.88 22.40
N ASP A 621 -23.91 11.08 22.58
CA ASP A 621 -23.90 9.94 23.49
C ASP A 621 -22.87 8.86 23.13
N TYR A 622 -22.48 8.73 21.86
CA TYR A 622 -21.47 7.77 21.43
C TYR A 622 -20.12 8.43 21.11
N ALA A 623 -19.87 9.68 21.51
CA ALA A 623 -18.61 10.37 21.25
C ALA A 623 -17.39 9.61 21.83
N PHE A 624 -17.57 8.92 22.95
CA PHE A 624 -16.54 8.12 23.64
C PHE A 624 -16.88 6.62 23.64
N ASN A 625 -17.38 6.09 22.52
CA ASN A 625 -17.74 4.69 22.39
C ASN A 625 -16.51 3.76 22.54
N MET A 626 -16.66 2.66 23.28
CA MET A 626 -15.58 1.67 23.51
C MET A 626 -14.28 2.28 24.09
N VAL A 627 -14.39 3.34 24.89
CA VAL A 627 -13.27 3.94 25.64
C VAL A 627 -13.30 3.43 27.09
N PRO A 628 -12.14 3.27 27.77
CA PRO A 628 -12.10 2.88 29.19
C PRO A 628 -12.91 3.82 30.09
N SER A 629 -13.51 3.29 31.17
CA SER A 629 -14.28 4.10 32.12
C SER A 629 -13.41 4.97 33.03
N ASN A 630 -12.13 4.67 33.17
CA ASN A 630 -11.18 5.40 34.02
C ASN A 630 -10.59 6.66 33.35
N ILE A 631 -11.12 7.11 32.22
CA ILE A 631 -10.65 8.34 31.58
C ILE A 631 -10.97 9.59 32.40
N ILE A 632 -10.15 10.62 32.19
CA ILE A 632 -10.31 11.93 32.80
C ILE A 632 -10.71 12.95 31.72
N LEU A 633 -11.87 13.58 31.88
CA LEU A 633 -12.26 14.76 31.12
C LEU A 633 -11.75 16.01 31.87
N LEU A 634 -10.82 16.72 31.23
CA LEU A 634 -10.21 17.94 31.74
C LEU A 634 -10.88 19.15 31.09
N VAL A 635 -11.15 20.19 31.87
CA VAL A 635 -11.74 21.44 31.38
C VAL A 635 -10.99 22.66 31.94
N PRO A 636 -10.91 23.78 31.19
CA PRO A 636 -10.20 24.99 31.65
C PRO A 636 -10.90 25.67 32.85
N SER A 637 -12.22 25.58 32.92
CA SER A 637 -13.07 26.11 33.99
C SER A 637 -14.29 25.22 34.19
N ASP A 638 -15.09 25.46 35.23
CA ASP A 638 -16.29 24.65 35.46
C ASP A 638 -17.22 24.66 34.24
N ASN A 639 -17.56 23.48 33.73
CA ASN A 639 -18.34 23.27 32.52
C ASN A 639 -19.45 22.24 32.79
N LYS A 640 -20.69 22.75 32.88
CA LYS A 640 -21.88 21.94 33.22
C LYS A 640 -22.12 20.79 32.22
N LEU A 641 -21.99 21.05 30.92
CA LEU A 641 -22.20 20.04 29.87
C LEU A 641 -21.24 18.86 30.03
N VAL A 642 -19.94 19.14 30.21
CA VAL A 642 -18.92 18.10 30.36
C VAL A 642 -19.09 17.35 31.67
N LYS A 643 -19.43 18.06 32.76
CA LYS A 643 -19.68 17.46 34.08
C LYS A 643 -20.86 16.48 34.06
N GLU A 644 -21.98 16.86 33.44
CA GLU A 644 -23.15 16.00 33.28
C GLU A 644 -22.84 14.78 32.40
N TYR A 645 -22.14 14.98 31.28
CA TYR A 645 -21.71 13.89 30.40
C TYR A 645 -20.77 12.91 31.11
N ALA A 646 -19.77 13.42 31.85
CA ALA A 646 -18.85 12.61 32.64
C ALA A 646 -19.59 11.77 33.68
N SER A 647 -20.56 12.36 34.40
CA SER A 647 -21.40 11.63 35.35
C SER A 647 -22.21 10.52 34.68
N LYS A 648 -22.85 10.80 33.53
CA LYS A 648 -23.62 9.80 32.75
C LYS A 648 -22.75 8.62 32.30
N LYS A 649 -21.50 8.89 31.90
CA LYS A 649 -20.55 7.88 31.41
C LYS A 649 -19.65 7.28 32.49
N LYS A 650 -19.77 7.72 33.75
CA LYS A 650 -18.91 7.34 34.88
C LYS A 650 -17.42 7.65 34.65
N PHE A 651 -17.14 8.74 33.94
CA PHE A 651 -15.79 9.26 33.74
C PHE A 651 -15.40 10.21 34.87
N THR A 652 -14.10 10.42 35.07
CA THR A 652 -13.59 11.41 36.01
C THR A 652 -13.65 12.81 35.39
N TYR A 653 -14.17 13.79 36.12
CA TYR A 653 -14.19 15.20 35.72
C TYR A 653 -13.23 16.02 36.57
N LYS A 654 -12.37 16.84 35.94
CA LYS A 654 -11.41 17.70 36.65
C LYS A 654 -11.28 19.06 35.96
N VAL A 655 -11.26 20.12 36.77
CA VAL A 655 -10.92 21.47 36.31
C VAL A 655 -9.41 21.64 36.37
N GLN A 656 -8.81 22.04 35.25
CA GLN A 656 -7.38 22.34 35.12
C GLN A 656 -7.22 23.65 34.36
N LYS A 657 -6.92 24.73 35.09
CA LYS A 657 -6.89 26.11 34.56
C LYS A 657 -5.87 26.32 33.44
N ASN A 658 -4.73 25.63 33.51
CA ASN A 658 -3.68 25.70 32.50
C ASN A 658 -3.26 24.27 32.12
N LYS A 659 -3.58 23.86 30.89
CA LYS A 659 -2.87 22.78 30.24
C LYS A 659 -2.01 23.48 29.20
N GLU A 660 -0.68 23.45 29.38
CA GLU A 660 0.22 23.94 28.34
C GLU A 660 -0.10 23.14 27.08
N ILE A 661 -0.64 23.83 26.08
CA ILE A 661 -0.80 23.32 24.72
C ILE A 661 0.60 23.11 24.18
#